data_AF-A0A1G7BAH8-F1
#
_entry.id   AF-A0A1G7BAH8-F1
#
_cell.length_a   1.000
_cell.length_b   1.000
_cell.length_c   1.000
_cell.angle_alpha   90.00
_cell.angle_beta   90.00
_cell.angle_gamma   90.00
#
_symmetry.space_group_name_H-M   'P 1'
#
loop_
_entity.id
_entity.type
_entity.pdbx_description
1 polymer ?
#
loop_
_entity_poly.entity_id
_entity_poly.type
_entity_poly.pdbx_seq_one_letter_code
_entity_poly.pdbx_strand_id
1 'polypeptide(L)'
;MKIFWSLILLAFLGQTKGYGQKIKVACIGNSVTAGYLLAQPEKQAYPAQLQQLLGDGYQVGNFGHSGATLLKKGHNPYFKTIEFREALNFGADIAIIHLGLNDTDPRNWPNYKDQFQADYQWLIDTLKQQNPKLKVYVCKLTPIFSGHPRFKSGTRDWYWQVQEKILSVAKVNKLVPVDLNTPLHNRPELFADNLHPDSTGAAIIAKTIYRAITGNFGGFQPDRLFSSNMVLQRDKNIPVYGTANAGEEITVSFNGKTSRTVTGADGKWKVVFPPMRYGGPYQMKISGPDSSLVLKNILIGDVWLCSGQSNMAFPLKSSAAGTATLQHLNTKMPLRLLKFKLLAETDNTAWDKTTLAQLNQLNYFSGTWQNLSGDAAADFSAVAYYFGEKLARDENIPIGLIELAVGGSPLESWLDRRTMEQDNLLVDMLDNWRKSDFLQDWVRERAGVNLKNAVNPKQRHPYAPAYNYEAGVAAITAFPIKGVIWYHGESNAHNVELFSHEFPLLVKSWRIKWNDNFPFYYVQLSAIDRPSWPYFRDAQRKLQAVIPNSGMAVSSDLGDSLNVHPIHKKEIGERLALLALKNTYHQNVVASGPIALKAAKVKNTIVIKFISAQKLKTTGASVLTGFELEDITGAHFLVKASIIQNKVHIYIPPGKTISRVLYAWQPFTRANLINEAGLPASTFSISIPN
;
A
#
# COMPACT_ATOMS: atom_id res chain seq x y z
N MET A 1 83.03 -5.08 41.88
CA MET A 1 82.13 -3.92 41.67
C MET A 1 82.12 -3.61 40.19
N LYS A 2 81.04 -3.93 39.47
CA LYS A 2 80.02 -2.97 38.96
C LYS A 2 80.60 -2.07 37.84
N ILE A 3 80.01 -1.80 36.67
CA ILE A 3 78.66 -2.00 36.09
C ILE A 3 78.76 -1.56 34.60
N PHE A 4 78.11 -2.33 33.71
CA PHE A 4 77.26 -2.01 32.55
C PHE A 4 77.55 -0.93 31.47
N TRP A 5 77.60 -1.36 30.18
CA TRP A 5 76.65 -1.16 29.03
C TRP A 5 76.63 0.24 28.37
N SER A 6 76.75 0.39 27.05
CA SER A 6 75.67 0.08 26.08
C SER A 6 76.17 0.05 24.62
N LEU A 7 75.72 -0.96 23.86
CA LEU A 7 75.84 -1.08 22.40
C LEU A 7 74.41 -1.02 21.83
N ILE A 8 74.10 0.02 21.06
CA ILE A 8 72.81 0.16 20.36
C ILE A 8 72.97 -0.48 18.98
N LEU A 9 72.33 -1.64 18.78
CA LEU A 9 72.12 -2.26 17.47
C LEU A 9 70.74 -1.81 16.95
N LEU A 10 70.73 -1.03 15.87
CA LEU A 10 69.52 -0.77 15.08
C LEU A 10 69.18 -2.01 14.25
N ALA A 11 68.13 -2.73 14.64
CA ALA A 11 67.50 -3.74 13.80
C ALA A 11 66.31 -3.11 13.05
N PHE A 12 66.47 -2.89 11.75
CA PHE A 12 65.36 -2.63 10.83
C PHE A 12 64.54 -3.92 10.67
N LEU A 13 63.47 -4.07 11.44
CA LEU A 13 62.43 -5.06 11.17
C LEU A 13 61.48 -4.49 10.10
N GLY A 14 61.73 -4.88 8.85
CA GLY A 14 60.75 -4.72 7.78
C GLY A 14 59.48 -5.50 8.13
N GLN A 15 58.39 -4.79 8.41
CA GLN A 15 57.05 -5.39 8.45
C GLN A 15 56.65 -5.80 7.03
N THR A 16 56.84 -7.07 6.69
CA THR A 16 56.18 -7.68 5.54
C THR A 16 54.69 -7.77 5.86
N LYS A 17 53.89 -6.85 5.30
CA LYS A 17 52.44 -7.02 5.23
C LYS A 17 52.17 -8.31 4.43
N GLY A 18 51.83 -9.39 5.13
CA GLY A 18 51.28 -10.58 4.48
C GLY A 18 49.97 -10.17 3.78
N TYR A 19 49.98 -10.10 2.45
CA TYR A 19 48.76 -9.95 1.66
C TYR A 19 47.97 -11.25 1.81
N GLY A 20 46.96 -11.24 2.69
CA GLY A 20 46.00 -12.34 2.77
C GLY A 20 45.34 -12.57 1.40
N GLN A 21 45.14 -13.83 1.03
CA GLN A 21 44.44 -14.20 -0.20
C GLN A 21 43.04 -13.57 -0.21
N LYS A 22 42.72 -12.79 -1.25
CA LYS A 22 41.42 -12.12 -1.37
C LYS A 22 40.31 -13.15 -1.57
N ILE A 23 39.15 -12.92 -0.95
CA ILE A 23 37.95 -13.73 -1.16
C ILE A 23 37.36 -13.41 -2.54
N LYS A 24 37.27 -14.42 -3.40
CA LYS A 24 36.79 -14.25 -4.78
C LYS A 24 35.27 -14.40 -4.87
N VAL A 25 34.60 -13.39 -5.42
CA VAL A 25 33.14 -13.37 -5.63
C VAL A 25 32.84 -13.36 -7.13
N ALA A 26 32.26 -14.43 -7.66
CA ALA A 26 31.81 -14.50 -9.05
C ALA A 26 30.35 -14.06 -9.17
N CYS A 27 30.10 -12.95 -9.85
CA CYS A 27 28.75 -12.52 -10.23
C CYS A 27 28.39 -13.13 -11.59
N ILE A 28 27.62 -14.21 -11.57
CA ILE A 28 27.16 -14.97 -12.74
C ILE A 28 25.76 -14.53 -13.10
N GLY A 29 25.54 -14.11 -14.35
CA GLY A 29 24.20 -13.70 -14.74
C GLY A 29 24.03 -13.27 -16.18
N ASN A 30 22.93 -12.58 -16.42
CA ASN A 30 22.53 -12.08 -17.73
C ASN A 30 22.95 -10.61 -17.95
N SER A 31 22.23 -9.90 -18.83
CA SER A 31 22.42 -8.48 -19.16
C SER A 31 22.37 -7.55 -17.94
N VAL A 32 21.57 -7.86 -16.91
CA VAL A 32 21.54 -7.07 -15.66
C VAL A 32 22.86 -7.18 -14.90
N THR A 33 23.52 -8.34 -14.96
CA THR A 33 24.85 -8.55 -14.36
C THR A 33 25.94 -7.91 -15.20
N ALA A 34 25.84 -8.02 -16.53
CA ALA A 34 26.77 -7.38 -17.46
C ALA A 34 26.74 -5.84 -17.35
N GLY A 35 25.62 -5.26 -16.89
CA GLY A 35 25.42 -3.81 -16.86
C GLY A 35 24.98 -3.24 -18.20
N TYR A 36 24.20 -4.01 -18.98
CA TYR A 36 23.65 -3.57 -20.26
C TYR A 36 22.86 -2.25 -20.10
N LEU A 37 23.02 -1.34 -21.07
CA LEU A 37 22.51 0.06 -21.10
C LEU A 37 23.15 1.04 -20.11
N LEU A 38 24.04 0.61 -19.21
CA LEU A 38 24.81 1.54 -18.37
C LEU A 38 25.92 2.20 -19.19
N ALA A 39 26.16 3.49 -18.95
CA ALA A 39 27.16 4.25 -19.69
C ALA A 39 28.59 3.83 -19.33
N GLN A 40 28.84 3.42 -18.09
CA GLN A 40 30.12 2.94 -17.59
C GLN A 40 29.93 1.65 -16.78
N PRO A 41 29.60 0.50 -17.42
CA PRO A 41 29.31 -0.75 -16.71
C PRO A 41 30.43 -1.21 -15.77
N GLU A 42 31.69 -0.91 -16.10
CA GLU A 42 32.87 -1.20 -15.29
C GLU A 42 32.91 -0.48 -13.94
N LYS A 43 32.09 0.57 -13.77
CA LYS A 43 31.89 1.29 -12.49
C LYS A 43 30.47 1.20 -11.97
N GLN A 44 29.49 1.11 -12.87
CA GLN A 44 28.07 1.26 -12.58
C GLN A 44 27.33 -0.06 -12.49
N ALA A 45 27.82 -1.14 -13.10
CA ALA A 45 27.15 -2.45 -12.95
C ALA A 45 27.22 -2.90 -11.49
N TYR A 46 26.23 -3.67 -11.05
CA TYR A 46 26.16 -4.08 -9.64
C TYR A 46 27.42 -4.85 -9.18
N PRO A 47 28.14 -5.65 -10.00
CA PRO A 47 29.38 -6.28 -9.55
C PRO A 47 30.49 -5.26 -9.23
N ALA A 48 30.60 -4.19 -10.02
CA ALA A 48 31.58 -3.12 -9.78
C ALA A 48 31.25 -2.33 -8.51
N GLN A 49 29.98 -2.00 -8.30
CA GLN A 49 29.53 -1.35 -7.07
C GLN A 49 29.66 -2.28 -5.85
N LEU A 50 29.43 -3.58 -6.01
CA LEU A 50 29.63 -4.58 -4.96
C LEU A 50 31.11 -4.68 -4.54
N GLN A 51 32.05 -4.59 -5.49
CA GLN A 51 33.48 -4.52 -5.18
C GLN A 51 33.80 -3.34 -4.26
N GLN A 52 33.21 -2.17 -4.52
CA GLN A 52 33.41 -0.98 -3.67
C GLN A 52 32.85 -1.19 -2.25
N LEU A 53 31.68 -1.83 -2.13
CA LEU A 53 31.08 -2.11 -0.83
C LEU A 53 31.85 -3.15 -0.01
N LEU A 54 32.40 -4.19 -0.67
CA LEU A 54 33.15 -5.27 -0.02
C LEU A 54 34.59 -4.88 0.32
N GLY A 55 35.18 -3.94 -0.42
CA GLY A 55 36.54 -3.43 -0.20
C GLY A 55 37.65 -4.40 -0.60
N ASP A 56 38.89 -4.08 -0.22
CA ASP A 56 40.11 -4.70 -0.75
C ASP A 56 40.31 -6.17 -0.35
N GLY A 57 39.62 -6.64 0.69
CA GLY A 57 39.63 -8.04 1.11
C GLY A 57 38.92 -8.98 0.13
N TYR A 58 38.20 -8.44 -0.84
CA TYR A 58 37.45 -9.19 -1.84
C TYR A 58 37.93 -8.87 -3.26
N GLN A 59 37.75 -9.84 -4.16
CA GLN A 59 37.88 -9.66 -5.60
C GLN A 59 36.55 -10.07 -6.25
N VAL A 60 35.80 -9.12 -6.77
CA VAL A 60 34.51 -9.36 -7.43
C VAL A 60 34.70 -9.40 -8.94
N GLY A 61 34.35 -10.53 -9.55
CA GLY A 61 34.34 -10.71 -11.00
C GLY A 61 32.95 -10.52 -11.59
N ASN A 62 32.85 -9.80 -12.71
CA ASN A 62 31.62 -9.70 -13.49
C ASN A 62 31.64 -10.74 -14.62
N PHE A 63 30.79 -11.75 -14.53
CA PHE A 63 30.62 -12.80 -15.53
C PHE A 63 29.22 -12.76 -16.15
N GLY A 64 28.64 -11.57 -16.27
CA GLY A 64 27.34 -11.36 -16.90
C GLY A 64 27.41 -11.45 -18.42
N HIS A 65 26.47 -12.16 -19.04
CA HIS A 65 26.35 -12.22 -20.50
C HIS A 65 24.95 -11.77 -20.96
N SER A 66 24.89 -10.75 -21.82
CA SER A 66 23.62 -10.18 -22.27
C SER A 66 22.74 -11.20 -22.99
N GLY A 67 21.45 -11.24 -22.64
CA GLY A 67 20.50 -12.21 -23.20
C GLY A 67 20.67 -13.65 -22.70
N ALA A 68 21.63 -13.94 -21.81
CA ALA A 68 21.87 -15.30 -21.34
C ALA A 68 20.65 -15.92 -20.65
N THR A 69 20.38 -17.17 -21.02
CA THR A 69 19.36 -18.06 -20.47
C THR A 69 20.03 -19.08 -19.56
N LEU A 70 19.36 -19.46 -18.48
CA LEU A 70 19.80 -20.60 -17.66
C LEU A 70 19.58 -21.92 -18.40
N LEU A 71 18.45 -22.02 -19.10
CA LEU A 71 18.07 -23.22 -19.86
C LEU A 71 19.16 -23.57 -20.88
N LYS A 72 19.66 -24.80 -20.82
CA LYS A 72 20.68 -25.28 -21.75
C LYS A 72 20.15 -25.39 -23.19
N LYS A 73 18.84 -25.57 -23.33
CA LYS A 73 18.11 -25.55 -24.61
C LYS A 73 17.49 -24.18 -24.93
N GLY A 74 17.74 -23.16 -24.12
CA GLY A 74 17.29 -21.79 -24.39
C GLY A 74 17.96 -21.22 -25.64
N HIS A 75 17.43 -20.10 -26.13
CA HIS A 75 17.94 -19.45 -27.34
C HIS A 75 19.34 -18.85 -27.19
N ASN A 76 19.80 -18.55 -25.97
CA ASN A 76 21.17 -18.10 -25.69
C ASN A 76 21.69 -18.71 -24.39
N PRO A 77 22.08 -20.00 -24.37
CA PRO A 77 22.43 -20.71 -23.13
C PRO A 77 23.73 -20.21 -22.50
N TYR A 78 23.68 -19.82 -21.22
CA TYR A 78 24.85 -19.27 -20.50
C TYR A 78 26.06 -20.22 -20.51
N PHE A 79 25.83 -21.53 -20.40
CA PHE A 79 26.92 -22.51 -20.34
C PHE A 79 27.79 -22.59 -21.61
N LYS A 80 27.34 -21.99 -22.73
CA LYS A 80 28.10 -21.95 -23.98
C LYS A 80 28.95 -20.68 -24.11
N THR A 81 28.83 -19.72 -23.20
CA THR A 81 29.47 -18.42 -23.34
C THR A 81 30.93 -18.44 -22.88
N ILE A 82 31.67 -17.38 -23.20
CA ILE A 82 33.05 -17.22 -22.70
C ILE A 82 33.05 -16.88 -21.20
N GLU A 83 32.09 -16.08 -20.75
CA GLU A 83 31.94 -15.64 -19.36
C GLU A 83 31.68 -16.82 -18.42
N PHE A 84 30.95 -17.86 -18.86
CA PHE A 84 30.82 -19.09 -18.08
C PHE A 84 32.17 -19.80 -17.88
N ARG A 85 32.98 -19.90 -18.94
CA ARG A 85 34.33 -20.50 -18.86
C ARG A 85 35.24 -19.68 -17.95
N GLU A 86 35.19 -18.36 -18.05
CA GLU A 86 35.94 -17.45 -17.18
C GLU A 86 35.49 -17.54 -15.72
N ALA A 87 34.18 -17.67 -15.46
CA ALA A 87 33.65 -17.85 -14.11
C ALA A 87 34.16 -19.15 -13.46
N LEU A 88 34.25 -20.24 -14.23
CA LEU A 88 34.85 -21.50 -13.76
C LEU A 88 36.34 -21.33 -13.44
N ASN A 89 37.09 -20.70 -14.35
CA ASN A 89 38.53 -20.48 -14.20
C ASN A 89 38.88 -19.47 -13.11
N PHE A 90 37.93 -18.61 -12.70
CA PHE A 90 38.15 -17.61 -11.67
C PHE A 90 38.47 -18.23 -10.31
N GLY A 91 37.97 -19.45 -10.05
CA GLY A 91 38.17 -20.16 -8.78
C GLY A 91 37.52 -19.42 -7.61
N ALA A 92 36.24 -19.07 -7.74
CA ALA A 92 35.52 -18.27 -6.75
C ALA A 92 35.33 -19.00 -5.42
N ASP A 93 35.31 -18.23 -4.33
CA ASP A 93 34.88 -18.66 -2.99
C ASP A 93 33.38 -18.44 -2.77
N ILE A 94 32.82 -17.45 -3.47
CA ILE A 94 31.41 -17.10 -3.46
C ILE A 94 30.91 -16.99 -4.90
N ALA A 95 29.77 -17.61 -5.22
CA ALA A 95 29.07 -17.44 -6.49
C ALA A 95 27.70 -16.81 -6.26
N ILE A 96 27.39 -15.74 -6.99
CA ILE A 96 26.08 -15.11 -7.06
C ILE A 96 25.46 -15.46 -8.40
N ILE A 97 24.32 -16.16 -8.40
CA ILE A 97 23.67 -16.63 -9.64
C ILE A 97 22.38 -15.84 -9.87
N HIS A 98 22.43 -14.94 -10.84
CA HIS A 98 21.32 -14.11 -11.31
C HIS A 98 20.98 -14.43 -12.79
N LEU A 99 20.46 -15.65 -13.00
CA LEU A 99 19.96 -16.17 -14.28
C LEU A 99 18.47 -16.56 -14.15
N GLY A 100 17.70 -16.45 -15.24
CA GLY A 100 16.26 -16.72 -15.25
C GLY A 100 15.42 -15.68 -16.01
N LEU A 101 15.87 -14.42 -16.09
CA LEU A 101 15.10 -13.36 -16.77
C LEU A 101 14.82 -13.70 -18.23
N ASN A 102 15.85 -14.04 -19.01
CA ASN A 102 15.69 -14.37 -20.43
C ASN A 102 15.01 -15.73 -20.63
N ASP A 103 14.90 -16.58 -19.61
CA ASP A 103 14.14 -17.82 -19.69
C ASP A 103 12.64 -17.56 -19.81
N THR A 104 12.15 -16.36 -19.44
CA THR A 104 10.77 -15.87 -19.69
C THR A 104 10.48 -15.51 -21.16
N ASP A 105 11.40 -15.77 -22.08
CA ASP A 105 11.21 -15.56 -23.51
C ASP A 105 10.30 -16.66 -24.11
N PRO A 106 9.38 -16.32 -25.05
CA PRO A 106 8.54 -17.30 -25.74
C PRO A 106 9.30 -18.40 -26.48
N ARG A 107 10.55 -18.16 -26.90
CA ARG A 107 11.42 -19.18 -27.50
C ARG A 107 11.87 -20.24 -26.50
N ASN A 108 11.78 -19.94 -25.19
CA ASN A 108 12.35 -20.72 -24.11
C ASN A 108 11.28 -21.39 -23.24
N TRP A 109 10.56 -20.59 -22.45
CA TRP A 109 9.75 -21.09 -21.33
C TRP A 109 8.72 -22.14 -21.75
N PRO A 110 7.90 -21.90 -22.80
CA PRO A 110 6.87 -22.87 -23.20
C PRO A 110 7.44 -24.23 -23.58
N ASN A 111 8.65 -24.27 -24.14
CA ASN A 111 9.25 -25.47 -24.70
C ASN A 111 10.09 -26.24 -23.68
N TYR A 112 10.72 -25.54 -22.72
CA TYR A 112 11.82 -26.10 -21.93
C TYR A 112 11.73 -25.89 -20.42
N LYS A 113 10.64 -25.30 -19.90
CA LYS A 113 10.46 -25.01 -18.45
C LYS A 113 10.74 -26.20 -17.53
N ASP A 114 10.45 -27.42 -17.97
CA ASP A 114 10.62 -28.63 -17.15
C ASP A 114 12.10 -28.99 -16.93
N GLN A 115 13.00 -28.50 -17.78
CA GLN A 115 14.45 -28.68 -17.59
C GLN A 115 15.07 -27.61 -16.68
N PHE A 116 14.38 -26.50 -16.39
CA PHE A 116 14.97 -25.35 -15.70
C PHE A 116 15.64 -25.71 -14.37
N GLN A 117 14.98 -26.54 -13.54
CA GLN A 117 15.54 -26.94 -12.24
C GLN A 117 16.76 -27.85 -12.39
N ALA A 118 16.73 -28.80 -13.32
CA ALA A 118 17.85 -29.69 -13.58
C ALA A 118 19.06 -28.93 -14.13
N ASP A 119 18.83 -27.98 -15.04
CA ASP A 119 19.87 -27.12 -15.60
C ASP A 119 20.45 -26.16 -14.53
N TYR A 120 19.62 -25.64 -13.63
CA TYR A 120 20.08 -24.86 -12.47
C TYR A 120 20.97 -25.71 -11.56
N GLN A 121 20.50 -26.91 -11.20
CA GLN A 121 21.26 -27.82 -10.34
C GLN A 121 22.61 -28.17 -10.95
N TRP A 122 22.62 -28.49 -12.25
CA TRP A 122 23.85 -28.74 -13.01
C TRP A 122 24.83 -27.57 -12.93
N LEU A 123 24.36 -26.32 -13.06
CA LEU A 123 25.22 -25.15 -12.93
C LEU A 123 25.85 -25.06 -11.52
N ILE A 124 25.06 -25.25 -10.46
CA ILE A 124 25.54 -25.24 -9.07
C ILE A 124 26.59 -26.34 -8.86
N ASP A 125 26.30 -27.56 -9.31
CA ASP A 125 27.19 -28.71 -9.14
C ASP A 125 28.50 -28.51 -9.91
N THR A 126 28.43 -27.98 -11.14
CA THR A 126 29.61 -27.68 -11.96
C THR A 126 30.51 -26.63 -11.31
N LEU A 127 29.94 -25.59 -10.71
CA LEU A 127 30.72 -24.59 -9.96
C LEU A 127 31.36 -25.21 -8.70
N LYS A 128 30.64 -26.06 -7.97
CA LYS A 128 31.17 -26.76 -6.79
C LYS A 128 32.24 -27.81 -7.11
N GLN A 129 32.26 -28.37 -8.32
CA GLN A 129 33.36 -29.24 -8.75
C GLN A 129 34.69 -28.49 -8.81
N GLN A 130 34.68 -27.20 -9.17
CA GLN A 130 35.89 -26.38 -9.19
C GLN A 130 36.34 -25.97 -7.78
N ASN A 131 35.38 -25.67 -6.90
CA ASN A 131 35.65 -25.39 -5.49
C ASN A 131 34.58 -26.04 -4.60
N PRO A 132 34.87 -27.19 -3.96
CA PRO A 132 33.91 -27.86 -3.07
C PRO A 132 33.46 -27.02 -1.86
N LYS A 133 34.20 -25.97 -1.50
CA LYS A 133 33.87 -25.03 -0.41
C LYS A 133 33.09 -23.80 -0.88
N LEU A 134 32.74 -23.72 -2.16
CA LEU A 134 32.03 -22.59 -2.76
C LEU A 134 30.71 -22.31 -2.03
N LYS A 135 30.56 -21.06 -1.58
CA LYS A 135 29.28 -20.54 -1.09
C LYS A 135 28.45 -20.05 -2.28
N VAL A 136 27.23 -20.55 -2.41
CA VAL A 136 26.34 -20.20 -3.52
C VAL A 136 25.16 -19.38 -3.03
N TYR A 137 24.91 -18.25 -3.70
CA TYR A 137 23.73 -17.43 -3.52
C TYR A 137 22.92 -17.46 -4.82
N VAL A 138 21.71 -18.00 -4.73
CA VAL A 138 20.74 -17.96 -5.84
C VAL A 138 19.83 -16.76 -5.67
N CYS A 139 19.67 -15.97 -6.73
CA CYS A 139 18.91 -14.73 -6.68
C CYS A 139 17.49 -14.94 -7.20
N LYS A 140 16.48 -14.47 -6.44
CA LYS A 140 15.22 -14.07 -7.07
C LYS A 140 15.51 -12.98 -8.09
N LEU A 141 14.71 -12.92 -9.14
CA LEU A 141 14.99 -12.08 -10.29
C LEU A 141 14.71 -10.62 -9.97
N THR A 142 15.42 -9.69 -10.63
CA THR A 142 14.96 -8.30 -10.70
C THR A 142 13.59 -8.22 -11.40
N PRO A 143 12.79 -7.17 -11.18
CA PRO A 143 11.47 -7.04 -11.81
C PRO A 143 11.53 -6.95 -13.34
N ILE A 144 10.47 -7.44 -13.99
CA ILE A 144 10.09 -7.07 -15.36
C ILE A 144 8.79 -6.28 -15.23
N PHE A 145 8.74 -5.06 -15.76
CA PHE A 145 7.57 -4.17 -15.60
C PHE A 145 6.57 -4.30 -16.75
N SER A 146 5.34 -3.83 -16.50
CA SER A 146 4.18 -4.01 -17.39
C SER A 146 4.34 -3.40 -18.79
N GLY A 147 5.16 -2.35 -18.94
CA GLY A 147 5.47 -1.76 -20.24
C GLY A 147 6.39 -2.61 -21.13
N HIS A 148 6.89 -3.76 -20.65
CA HIS A 148 7.65 -4.67 -21.50
C HIS A 148 6.75 -5.29 -22.59
N PRO A 149 7.16 -5.32 -23.88
CA PRO A 149 6.26 -5.69 -24.99
C PRO A 149 5.61 -7.08 -24.90
N ARG A 150 6.24 -7.99 -24.14
CA ARG A 150 5.76 -9.37 -23.96
C ARG A 150 5.11 -9.63 -22.60
N PHE A 151 4.91 -8.59 -21.79
CA PHE A 151 4.41 -8.74 -20.43
C PHE A 151 3.08 -9.49 -20.40
N LYS A 152 2.09 -9.01 -21.17
CA LYS A 152 0.75 -9.62 -21.26
C LYS A 152 0.71 -10.92 -22.06
N SER A 153 1.64 -11.15 -22.98
CA SER A 153 1.64 -12.35 -23.84
C SER A 153 2.27 -13.59 -23.20
N GLY A 154 2.74 -13.49 -21.95
CA GLY A 154 3.20 -14.63 -21.16
C GLY A 154 4.34 -14.32 -20.20
N THR A 155 5.16 -13.29 -20.48
CA THR A 155 6.32 -12.97 -19.64
C THR A 155 5.94 -12.69 -18.18
N ARG A 156 4.79 -12.03 -17.93
CA ARG A 156 4.28 -11.81 -16.56
C ARG A 156 4.14 -13.12 -15.78
N ASP A 157 3.50 -14.12 -16.36
CA ASP A 157 3.15 -15.36 -15.65
C ASP A 157 4.36 -16.28 -15.57
N TRP A 158 5.14 -16.37 -16.64
CA TRP A 158 6.38 -17.15 -16.68
C TRP A 158 7.45 -16.59 -15.73
N TYR A 159 7.51 -15.27 -15.54
CA TYR A 159 8.37 -14.64 -14.55
C TYR A 159 8.14 -15.23 -13.15
N TRP A 160 6.88 -15.32 -12.72
CA TRP A 160 6.56 -15.89 -11.40
C TRP A 160 6.85 -17.39 -11.34
N GLN A 161 6.59 -18.14 -12.41
CA GLN A 161 6.95 -19.56 -12.48
C GLN A 161 8.47 -19.77 -12.37
N VAL A 162 9.28 -18.95 -13.05
CA VAL A 162 10.75 -18.99 -12.92
C VAL A 162 11.16 -18.72 -11.47
N GLN A 163 10.60 -17.70 -10.81
CA GLN A 163 10.93 -17.41 -9.41
C GLN A 163 10.58 -18.58 -8.48
N GLU A 164 9.44 -19.25 -8.67
CA GLU A 164 9.06 -20.45 -7.90
C GLU A 164 10.06 -21.60 -8.10
N LYS A 165 10.53 -21.79 -9.33
CA LYS A 165 11.56 -22.79 -9.65
C LYS A 165 12.89 -22.45 -8.97
N ILE A 166 13.31 -21.17 -8.95
CA ILE A 166 14.50 -20.71 -8.23
C ILE A 166 14.39 -20.97 -6.73
N LEU A 167 13.24 -20.64 -6.11
CA LEU A 167 13.01 -20.91 -4.69
C LEU A 167 13.07 -22.40 -4.35
N SER A 168 12.58 -23.25 -5.26
CA SER A 168 12.66 -24.70 -5.12
C SER A 168 14.11 -25.19 -5.19
N VAL A 169 14.92 -24.66 -6.11
CA VAL A 169 16.37 -24.96 -6.19
C VAL A 169 17.09 -24.53 -4.92
N ALA A 170 16.80 -23.33 -4.40
CA ALA A 170 17.34 -22.84 -3.14
C ALA A 170 17.04 -23.81 -1.99
N LYS A 171 15.77 -24.24 -1.88
CA LYS A 171 15.32 -25.18 -0.84
C LYS A 171 16.04 -26.52 -0.92
N VAL A 172 16.16 -27.13 -2.10
CA VAL A 172 16.84 -28.43 -2.29
C VAL A 172 18.32 -28.33 -1.90
N ASN A 173 18.98 -27.21 -2.22
CA ASN A 173 20.38 -26.98 -1.90
C ASN A 173 20.61 -26.40 -0.49
N LYS A 174 19.55 -26.23 0.32
CA LYS A 174 19.59 -25.60 1.66
C LYS A 174 20.22 -24.20 1.63
N LEU A 175 19.93 -23.44 0.57
CA LEU A 175 20.40 -22.07 0.38
C LEU A 175 19.32 -21.07 0.81
N VAL A 176 19.74 -19.95 1.39
CA VAL A 176 18.88 -18.78 1.58
C VAL A 176 18.90 -17.96 0.29
N PRO A 177 17.77 -17.79 -0.42
CA PRO A 177 17.75 -17.03 -1.66
C PRO A 177 17.94 -15.53 -1.39
N VAL A 178 18.65 -14.85 -2.29
CA VAL A 178 18.81 -13.38 -2.25
C VAL A 178 17.64 -12.74 -3.00
N ASP A 179 16.85 -11.91 -2.32
CA ASP A 179 15.66 -11.29 -2.91
C ASP A 179 15.98 -9.98 -3.64
N LEU A 180 16.27 -10.06 -4.94
CA LEU A 180 16.47 -8.87 -5.78
C LEU A 180 15.15 -8.27 -6.30
N ASN A 181 14.01 -8.93 -6.10
CA ASN A 181 12.72 -8.45 -6.59
C ASN A 181 12.16 -7.36 -5.65
N THR A 182 11.99 -7.68 -4.37
CA THR A 182 11.29 -6.82 -3.41
C THR A 182 11.85 -5.39 -3.32
N PRO A 183 13.19 -5.16 -3.27
CA PRO A 183 13.75 -3.80 -3.19
C PRO A 183 13.56 -2.96 -4.46
N LEU A 184 13.17 -3.57 -5.58
CA LEU A 184 13.07 -2.94 -6.90
C LEU A 184 11.66 -2.95 -7.48
N HIS A 185 10.75 -3.83 -7.01
CA HIS A 185 9.42 -4.01 -7.60
C HIS A 185 8.53 -2.76 -7.52
N ASN A 186 8.78 -1.88 -6.55
CA ASN A 186 8.12 -0.59 -6.42
C ASN A 186 8.91 0.59 -7.03
N ARG A 187 9.95 0.30 -7.83
CA ARG A 187 10.88 1.29 -8.41
C ARG A 187 10.91 1.29 -9.95
N PRO A 188 9.76 1.37 -10.65
CA PRO A 188 9.73 1.32 -12.12
C PRO A 188 10.51 2.47 -12.78
N GLU A 189 10.73 3.58 -12.06
CA GLU A 189 11.47 4.73 -12.56
C GLU A 189 12.96 4.49 -12.73
N LEU A 190 13.49 3.41 -12.14
CA LEU A 190 14.88 2.96 -12.31
C LEU A 190 15.06 2.09 -13.57
N PHE A 191 13.98 1.78 -14.30
CA PHE A 191 13.99 0.82 -15.41
C PHE A 191 13.43 1.48 -16.67
N ALA A 192 14.25 2.25 -17.39
CA ALA A 192 13.81 3.00 -18.56
C ALA A 192 13.11 2.13 -19.61
N ASP A 193 13.64 0.92 -19.85
CA ASP A 193 13.14 -0.05 -20.82
C ASP A 193 12.23 -1.14 -20.22
N ASN A 194 11.81 -0.98 -18.96
CA ASN A 194 11.00 -1.95 -18.20
C ASN A 194 11.72 -3.26 -17.82
N LEU A 195 13.04 -3.38 -18.01
CA LEU A 195 13.79 -4.61 -17.74
C LEU A 195 15.17 -4.39 -17.09
N HIS A 196 15.94 -3.41 -17.55
CA HIS A 196 17.29 -3.16 -17.07
C HIS A 196 17.33 -1.98 -16.10
N PRO A 197 17.93 -2.16 -14.89
CA PRO A 197 18.07 -1.07 -13.94
C PRO A 197 19.13 -0.05 -14.37
N ASP A 198 18.93 1.20 -14.02
CA ASP A 198 19.96 2.24 -14.08
C ASP A 198 21.05 2.05 -13.01
N SER A 199 22.00 2.98 -12.94
CA SER A 199 23.09 2.92 -11.95
C SER A 199 22.60 2.89 -10.50
N THR A 200 21.44 3.50 -10.20
CA THR A 200 20.83 3.49 -8.86
C THR A 200 20.18 2.15 -8.58
N GLY A 201 19.48 1.56 -9.55
CA GLY A 201 18.93 0.21 -9.44
C GLY A 201 20.04 -0.84 -9.27
N ALA A 202 21.15 -0.71 -10.02
CA ALA A 202 22.34 -1.54 -9.84
C ALA A 202 22.95 -1.39 -8.43
N ALA A 203 22.94 -0.19 -7.85
CA ALA A 203 23.38 0.05 -6.46
C ALA A 203 22.51 -0.70 -5.45
N ILE A 204 21.19 -0.75 -5.67
CA ILE A 204 20.25 -1.50 -4.82
C ILE A 204 20.55 -3.01 -4.89
N ILE A 205 20.84 -3.54 -6.08
CA ILE A 205 21.25 -4.95 -6.26
C ILE A 205 22.56 -5.22 -5.52
N ALA A 206 23.58 -4.38 -5.72
CA ALA A 206 24.88 -4.49 -5.07
C ALA A 206 24.74 -4.48 -3.54
N LYS A 207 23.96 -3.55 -2.99
CA LYS A 207 23.69 -3.46 -1.54
C LYS A 207 22.95 -4.69 -1.00
N THR A 208 22.01 -5.24 -1.78
CA THR A 208 21.26 -6.44 -1.40
C THR A 208 22.16 -7.67 -1.34
N ILE A 209 23.07 -7.82 -2.31
CA ILE A 209 24.05 -8.91 -2.33
C ILE A 209 25.10 -8.72 -1.23
N TYR A 210 25.61 -7.49 -1.05
CA TYR A 210 26.53 -7.15 0.05
C TYR A 210 25.97 -7.58 1.41
N ARG A 211 24.70 -7.26 1.67
CA ARG A 211 23.97 -7.65 2.88
C ARG A 211 23.90 -9.17 3.05
N ALA A 212 23.57 -9.89 1.97
CA ALA A 212 23.51 -11.34 2.00
C ALA A 212 24.88 -11.99 2.27
N ILE A 213 25.98 -11.44 1.71
CA ILE A 213 27.34 -11.96 1.89
C ILE A 213 27.85 -11.70 3.31
N THR A 214 27.65 -10.47 3.81
CA THR A 214 28.29 -9.99 5.03
C THR A 214 27.43 -10.17 6.27
N GLY A 215 26.11 -10.32 6.11
CA GLY A 215 25.15 -10.21 7.21
C GLY A 215 24.98 -8.77 7.73
N ASN A 216 25.61 -7.77 7.13
CA ASN A 216 25.55 -6.38 7.58
C ASN A 216 24.38 -5.63 6.93
N PHE A 217 23.33 -5.38 7.70
CA PHE A 217 22.13 -4.66 7.25
C PHE A 217 22.11 -3.18 7.64
N GLY A 218 23.12 -2.72 8.37
CA GLY A 218 23.20 -1.36 8.92
C GLY A 218 22.88 -1.28 10.42
N GLY A 219 22.96 -2.41 11.13
CA GLY A 219 22.74 -2.51 12.57
C GLY A 219 21.27 -2.42 12.99
N PHE A 220 21.07 -2.36 14.31
CA PHE A 220 19.77 -2.40 14.98
C PHE A 220 18.89 -1.18 14.69
N GLN A 221 17.74 -1.40 14.04
CA GLN A 221 16.75 -0.39 13.67
C GLN A 221 15.32 -0.94 13.80
N PRO A 222 14.59 -0.63 14.88
CA PRO A 222 13.16 -0.88 14.98
C PRO A 222 12.36 -0.18 13.88
N ASP A 223 11.22 -0.73 13.48
CA ASP A 223 10.36 -0.09 12.49
C ASP A 223 9.88 1.30 12.94
N ARG A 224 9.82 2.26 12.01
CA ARG A 224 9.49 3.66 12.27
C ARG A 224 8.10 3.89 12.88
N LEU A 225 7.18 2.93 12.76
CA LEU A 225 5.86 3.02 13.37
C LEU A 225 5.88 2.86 14.89
N PHE A 226 6.93 2.26 15.44
CA PHE A 226 7.09 2.11 16.89
C PHE A 226 7.67 3.39 17.50
N SER A 227 6.79 4.22 18.05
CA SER A 227 7.16 5.45 18.76
C SER A 227 6.49 5.54 20.13
N SER A 228 6.95 6.48 20.97
CA SER A 228 6.22 6.82 22.19
C SER A 228 4.84 7.40 21.85
N ASN A 229 3.91 7.36 22.82
CA ASN A 229 2.52 7.83 22.69
C ASN A 229 1.64 7.03 21.73
N MET A 230 2.09 5.87 21.22
CA MET A 230 1.30 5.05 20.31
C MET A 230 0.18 4.26 21.00
N VAL A 231 -0.75 3.75 20.18
CA VAL A 231 -1.72 2.72 20.58
C VAL A 231 -1.39 1.45 19.81
N LEU A 232 -1.27 0.32 20.51
CA LEU A 232 -1.16 -1.01 19.90
C LEU A 232 -2.52 -1.69 19.94
N GLN A 233 -2.83 -2.47 18.90
CA GLN A 233 -4.12 -3.15 18.77
C GLN A 233 -4.33 -4.22 19.87
N ARG A 234 -5.40 -4.05 20.64
CA ARG A 234 -5.87 -5.02 21.63
C ARG A 234 -6.43 -6.29 20.98
N ASP A 235 -6.52 -7.36 21.77
CA ASP A 235 -7.18 -8.63 21.40
C ASP A 235 -6.63 -9.28 20.11
N LYS A 236 -5.44 -8.87 19.65
CA LYS A 236 -4.66 -9.48 18.58
C LYS A 236 -3.22 -9.66 19.04
N ASN A 237 -2.50 -10.58 18.40
CA ASN A 237 -1.06 -10.70 18.58
C ASN A 237 -0.38 -9.36 18.29
N ILE A 238 0.60 -8.99 19.12
CA ILE A 238 1.32 -7.72 19.03
C ILE A 238 2.72 -8.01 18.48
N PRO A 239 2.94 -7.89 17.16
CA PRO A 239 4.26 -8.04 16.58
C PRO A 239 5.10 -6.78 16.85
N VAL A 240 6.35 -6.97 17.26
CA VAL A 240 7.37 -5.93 17.30
C VAL A 240 8.51 -6.38 16.40
N TYR A 241 8.91 -5.52 15.47
CA TYR A 241 9.78 -5.90 14.37
C TYR A 241 10.68 -4.75 13.91
N GLY A 242 11.70 -5.11 13.14
CA GLY A 242 12.64 -4.16 12.56
C GLY A 242 13.72 -4.87 11.76
N THR A 243 14.82 -4.16 11.51
CA THR A 243 16.03 -4.71 10.89
C THR A 243 17.22 -4.67 11.84
N ALA A 244 18.17 -5.58 11.65
CA ALA A 244 19.43 -5.66 12.38
C ALA A 244 20.45 -6.48 11.56
N ASN A 245 21.70 -6.57 11.99
CA ASN A 245 22.63 -7.46 11.30
C ASN A 245 22.24 -8.92 11.55
N ALA A 246 22.45 -9.79 10.56
CA ALA A 246 22.11 -11.20 10.67
C ALA A 246 22.85 -11.85 11.85
N GLY A 247 22.13 -12.65 12.64
CA GLY A 247 22.68 -13.30 13.83
C GLY A 247 22.68 -12.45 15.10
N GLU A 248 22.36 -11.15 15.04
CA GLU A 248 22.24 -10.32 16.24
C GLU A 248 21.02 -10.74 17.09
N GLU A 249 21.22 -10.91 18.40
CA GLU A 249 20.13 -11.14 19.36
C GLU A 249 19.42 -9.82 19.66
N ILE A 250 18.10 -9.82 19.51
CA ILE A 250 17.21 -8.71 19.85
C ILE A 250 16.36 -9.11 21.05
N THR A 251 16.35 -8.25 22.07
CA THR A 251 15.51 -8.40 23.26
C THR A 251 14.45 -7.30 23.31
N VAL A 252 13.19 -7.68 23.46
CA VAL A 252 12.08 -6.75 23.64
C VAL A 252 11.42 -7.02 24.99
N SER A 253 11.33 -5.99 25.82
CA SER A 253 10.59 -6.00 27.07
C SER A 253 9.36 -5.10 26.95
N PHE A 254 8.17 -5.67 27.15
CA PHE A 254 6.89 -4.97 27.06
C PHE A 254 5.91 -5.49 28.12
N ASN A 255 5.33 -4.59 28.90
CA ASN A 255 4.35 -4.90 29.95
C ASN A 255 4.80 -6.02 30.90
N GLY A 256 6.00 -5.89 31.47
CA GLY A 256 6.58 -6.88 32.39
C GLY A 256 7.01 -8.21 31.77
N LYS A 257 6.79 -8.42 30.45
CA LYS A 257 7.22 -9.60 29.71
C LYS A 257 8.45 -9.28 28.88
N THR A 258 9.37 -10.24 28.77
CA THR A 258 10.54 -10.14 27.91
C THR A 258 10.52 -11.27 26.88
N SER A 259 10.75 -10.93 25.62
CA SER A 259 10.90 -11.87 24.51
C SER A 259 12.22 -11.61 23.79
N ARG A 260 12.84 -12.67 23.27
CA ARG A 260 14.08 -12.58 22.50
C ARG A 260 13.91 -13.23 21.13
N THR A 261 14.68 -12.78 20.17
CA THR A 261 14.82 -13.41 18.85
C THR A 261 16.23 -13.19 18.32
N VAL A 262 16.66 -14.06 17.40
CA VAL A 262 17.85 -13.82 16.60
C VAL A 262 17.41 -13.25 15.26
N THR A 263 18.16 -12.27 14.76
CA THR A 263 17.90 -11.65 13.46
C THR A 263 18.20 -12.64 12.34
N GLY A 264 17.26 -12.78 11.41
CA GLY A 264 17.36 -13.69 10.28
C GLY A 264 18.46 -13.30 9.29
N ALA A 265 18.80 -14.23 8.39
CA ALA A 265 19.76 -13.98 7.31
C ALA A 265 19.31 -12.91 6.31
N ASP A 266 18.02 -12.55 6.30
CA ASP A 266 17.44 -11.45 5.52
C ASP A 266 17.49 -10.10 6.27
N GLY A 267 18.13 -10.06 7.43
CA GLY A 267 18.29 -8.87 8.26
C GLY A 267 17.04 -8.44 9.00
N LYS A 268 15.98 -9.26 8.99
CA LYS A 268 14.72 -8.97 9.69
C LYS A 268 14.66 -9.72 11.01
N TRP A 269 14.07 -9.07 12.00
CA TRP A 269 13.74 -9.68 13.27
C TRP A 269 12.30 -9.36 13.66
N LYS A 270 11.68 -10.26 14.40
CA LYS A 270 10.31 -10.11 14.88
C LYS A 270 10.13 -10.88 16.18
N VAL A 271 9.54 -10.24 17.18
CA VAL A 271 8.96 -10.90 18.35
C VAL A 271 7.45 -10.71 18.33
N VAL A 272 6.72 -11.62 18.97
CA VAL A 272 5.26 -11.55 19.04
C VAL A 272 4.83 -11.70 20.48
N PHE A 273 4.18 -10.66 21.02
CA PHE A 273 3.53 -10.74 22.31
C PHE A 273 2.08 -11.25 22.14
N PRO A 274 1.57 -12.02 23.11
CA PRO A 274 0.19 -12.52 23.05
C PRO A 274 -0.82 -11.37 23.10
N PRO A 275 -2.08 -11.63 22.71
CA PRO A 275 -3.15 -10.64 22.80
C PRO A 275 -3.27 -10.05 24.21
N MET A 276 -3.48 -8.75 24.28
CA MET A 276 -3.67 -8.02 25.54
C MET A 276 -5.01 -7.29 25.52
N ARG A 277 -5.65 -7.22 26.68
CA ARG A 277 -6.78 -6.31 26.91
C ARG A 277 -6.31 -4.86 26.89
N TYR A 278 -7.25 -3.94 26.64
CA TYR A 278 -6.97 -2.51 26.67
C TYR A 278 -6.38 -2.08 28.03
N GLY A 279 -5.54 -1.04 28.02
CA GLY A 279 -4.89 -0.54 29.21
C GLY A 279 -3.62 0.25 28.92
N GLY A 280 -2.80 0.46 29.96
CA GLY A 280 -1.62 1.32 29.93
C GLY A 280 -1.80 2.57 30.79
N PRO A 281 -0.86 3.52 30.76
CA PRO A 281 0.32 3.55 29.89
C PRO A 281 1.37 2.49 30.26
N TYR A 282 1.90 1.84 29.23
CA TYR A 282 3.02 0.90 29.33
C TYR A 282 4.32 1.52 28.78
N GLN A 283 5.43 0.85 29.08
CA GLN A 283 6.73 1.09 28.48
C GLN A 283 7.17 -0.15 27.68
N MET A 284 7.83 0.08 26.55
CA MET A 284 8.51 -0.95 25.76
C MET A 284 9.99 -0.58 25.66
N LYS A 285 10.88 -1.53 25.92
CA LYS A 285 12.31 -1.40 25.65
C LYS A 285 12.71 -2.43 24.61
N ILE A 286 13.27 -1.99 23.50
CA ILE A 286 13.79 -2.82 22.40
C ILE A 286 15.31 -2.67 22.42
N SER A 287 16.07 -3.75 22.58
CA SER A 287 17.53 -3.72 22.71
C SER A 287 18.17 -4.65 21.68
N GLY A 288 19.14 -4.12 20.94
CA GLY A 288 20.11 -4.92 20.17
C GLY A 288 21.41 -5.06 20.96
N PRO A 289 22.50 -5.53 20.31
CA PRO A 289 23.80 -5.74 20.98
C PRO A 289 24.38 -4.49 21.63
N ASP A 290 24.42 -3.37 20.88
CA ASP A 290 25.14 -2.15 21.30
C ASP A 290 24.22 -0.95 21.58
N SER A 291 22.90 -1.09 21.40
CA SER A 291 21.97 0.02 21.54
C SER A 291 20.58 -0.42 21.99
N SER A 292 19.81 0.51 22.55
CA SER A 292 18.42 0.25 22.95
C SER A 292 17.52 1.46 22.73
N LEU A 293 16.25 1.19 22.43
CA LEU A 293 15.18 2.17 22.26
C LEU A 293 14.15 1.96 23.37
N VAL A 294 13.83 3.03 24.11
CA VAL A 294 12.77 3.01 25.13
C VAL A 294 11.59 3.85 24.66
N LEU A 295 10.45 3.20 24.47
CA LEU A 295 9.19 3.79 24.08
C LEU A 295 8.28 3.90 25.30
N LYS A 296 7.72 5.08 25.53
CA LYS A 296 6.91 5.41 26.72
C LYS A 296 5.47 5.73 26.32
N ASN A 297 4.56 5.69 27.30
CA ASN A 297 3.16 6.07 27.13
C ASN A 297 2.47 5.27 26.01
N ILE A 298 2.71 3.96 25.97
CA ILE A 298 2.05 3.06 25.02
C ILE A 298 0.72 2.63 25.61
N LEU A 299 -0.37 2.82 24.86
CA LEU A 299 -1.68 2.28 25.22
C LEU A 299 -1.94 0.98 24.44
N ILE A 300 -2.70 0.07 25.04
CA ILE A 300 -3.36 -1.02 24.31
C ILE A 300 -4.82 -0.59 24.08
N GLY A 301 -5.28 -0.61 22.84
CA GLY A 301 -6.58 -0.07 22.43
C GLY A 301 -6.98 -0.53 21.03
N ASP A 302 -7.97 0.12 20.41
CA ASP A 302 -8.32 -0.15 19.01
C ASP A 302 -7.67 0.86 18.07
N VAL A 303 -7.04 0.36 17.00
CA VAL A 303 -6.33 1.20 16.03
C VAL A 303 -7.07 1.22 14.70
N TRP A 304 -7.39 2.40 14.20
CA TRP A 304 -8.10 2.58 12.93
C TRP A 304 -7.23 3.31 11.92
N LEU A 305 -7.18 2.80 10.69
CA LEU A 305 -6.59 3.48 9.56
C LEU A 305 -7.64 4.35 8.87
N CYS A 306 -7.35 5.64 8.75
CA CYS A 306 -8.20 6.66 8.18
C CYS A 306 -7.57 7.13 6.87
N SER A 307 -8.13 6.71 5.74
CA SER A 307 -7.48 6.89 4.44
C SER A 307 -8.47 7.34 3.35
N GLY A 308 -7.93 7.77 2.22
CA GLY A 308 -8.69 8.33 1.11
C GLY A 308 -8.08 9.62 0.59
N GLN A 309 -8.94 10.52 0.11
CA GLN A 309 -8.50 11.77 -0.53
C GLN A 309 -8.84 13.01 0.28
N SER A 310 -9.08 14.14 -0.40
CA SER A 310 -9.20 15.46 0.20
C SER A 310 -10.29 15.56 1.28
N ASN A 311 -11.41 14.85 1.12
CA ASN A 311 -12.47 14.82 2.12
C ASN A 311 -12.11 14.01 3.38
N MET A 312 -11.21 13.02 3.27
CA MET A 312 -10.58 12.39 4.44
C MET A 312 -9.52 13.30 5.06
N ALA A 313 -8.68 13.95 4.26
CA ALA A 313 -7.61 14.84 4.72
C ALA A 313 -8.12 16.19 5.30
N PHE A 314 -9.43 16.45 5.21
CA PHE A 314 -10.02 17.74 5.57
C PHE A 314 -9.83 18.02 7.07
N PRO A 315 -9.10 19.10 7.44
CA PRO A 315 -8.66 19.28 8.82
C PRO A 315 -9.80 19.72 9.75
N LEU A 316 -9.73 19.29 11.01
CA LEU A 316 -10.73 19.58 12.04
C LEU A 316 -10.98 21.08 12.20
N LYS A 317 -9.91 21.90 12.19
CA LYS A 317 -10.01 23.36 12.31
C LYS A 317 -10.83 24.02 11.21
N SER A 318 -10.97 23.38 10.05
CA SER A 318 -11.74 23.88 8.91
C SER A 318 -13.17 23.33 8.86
N SER A 319 -13.54 22.40 9.74
CA SER A 319 -14.89 21.87 9.82
C SER A 319 -15.84 22.88 10.44
N ALA A 320 -17.13 22.84 10.08
CA ALA A 320 -18.16 23.73 10.61
C ALA A 320 -18.20 23.76 12.15
N ALA A 321 -18.06 22.59 12.79
CA ALA A 321 -18.02 22.46 14.25
C ALA A 321 -16.59 22.51 14.83
N GLY A 322 -15.57 22.73 13.98
CA GLY A 322 -14.16 22.62 14.32
C GLY A 322 -13.71 23.57 15.44
N THR A 323 -13.99 24.86 15.29
CA THR A 323 -13.63 25.88 16.29
C THR A 323 -14.23 25.56 17.66
N ALA A 324 -15.54 25.26 17.72
CA ALA A 324 -16.22 24.92 18.96
C ALA A 324 -15.68 23.62 19.57
N THR A 325 -15.34 22.63 18.75
CA THR A 325 -14.76 21.35 19.20
C THR A 325 -13.37 21.57 19.81
N LEU A 326 -12.52 22.38 19.16
CA LEU A 326 -11.18 22.68 19.65
C LEU A 326 -11.20 23.49 20.96
N GLN A 327 -12.15 24.42 21.11
CA GLN A 327 -12.34 25.18 22.36
C GLN A 327 -12.73 24.28 23.54
N HIS A 328 -13.47 23.20 23.30
CA HIS A 328 -13.94 22.27 24.32
C HIS A 328 -13.21 20.92 24.30
N LEU A 329 -12.01 20.88 23.71
CA LEU A 329 -11.26 19.65 23.52
C LEU A 329 -10.92 18.98 24.87
N ASN A 330 -11.43 17.77 25.09
CA ASN A 330 -11.03 16.96 26.24
C ASN A 330 -9.69 16.25 25.98
N THR A 331 -8.59 16.93 26.27
CA THR A 331 -7.22 16.41 26.09
C THR A 331 -6.91 15.17 26.96
N LYS A 332 -7.75 14.83 27.94
CA LYS A 332 -7.62 13.61 28.75
C LYS A 332 -8.25 12.38 28.09
N MET A 333 -9.02 12.54 27.01
CA MET A 333 -9.56 11.41 26.27
C MET A 333 -8.42 10.51 25.80
N PRO A 334 -8.54 9.16 25.90
CA PRO A 334 -7.47 8.24 25.52
C PRO A 334 -7.37 8.05 23.99
N LEU A 335 -7.39 9.16 23.26
CA LEU A 335 -7.20 9.24 21.82
C LEU A 335 -5.71 9.54 21.52
N ARG A 336 -5.16 8.85 20.51
CA ARG A 336 -3.82 9.12 19.97
C ARG A 336 -3.90 9.27 18.47
N LEU A 337 -3.15 10.24 17.95
CA LEU A 337 -3.21 10.65 16.56
C LEU A 337 -1.85 10.42 15.90
N LEU A 338 -1.83 9.73 14.76
CA LEU A 338 -0.68 9.65 13.88
C LEU A 338 -1.09 10.20 12.51
N LYS A 339 -0.69 11.42 12.20
CA LYS A 339 -0.90 12.03 10.89
C LYS A 339 0.35 11.87 10.04
N PHE A 340 0.22 11.23 8.88
CA PHE A 340 1.24 11.28 7.86
C PHE A 340 1.18 12.64 7.14
N LYS A 341 2.22 13.45 7.35
CA LYS A 341 2.47 14.68 6.60
C LYS A 341 2.98 14.34 5.21
N LEU A 342 2.43 15.03 4.22
CA LEU A 342 2.85 14.95 2.84
C LEU A 342 4.13 15.76 2.66
N LEU A 343 5.07 15.25 1.87
CA LEU A 343 6.28 15.99 1.48
C LEU A 343 5.91 17.21 0.63
N ALA A 344 4.90 17.07 -0.24
CA ALA A 344 4.39 18.12 -1.10
C ALA A 344 2.89 17.93 -1.35
N GLU A 345 2.15 19.03 -1.33
CA GLU A 345 0.74 19.05 -1.70
C GLU A 345 0.58 18.88 -3.22
N THR A 346 -0.52 18.24 -3.63
CA THR A 346 -0.88 18.04 -5.05
C THR A 346 -1.69 19.23 -5.60
N ASP A 347 -1.22 20.44 -5.28
CA ASP A 347 -1.81 21.70 -5.71
C ASP A 347 -1.34 22.12 -7.11
N ASN A 348 -1.77 23.29 -7.60
CA ASN A 348 -1.44 23.78 -8.95
C ASN A 348 -0.04 24.40 -9.07
N THR A 349 0.97 23.77 -8.47
CA THR A 349 2.35 24.26 -8.49
C THR A 349 3.33 23.22 -9.04
N ALA A 350 4.37 23.67 -9.73
CA ALA A 350 5.45 22.80 -10.17
C ALA A 350 6.38 22.47 -8.99
N TRP A 351 6.73 21.20 -8.81
CA TRP A 351 7.64 20.80 -7.75
C TRP A 351 9.10 21.00 -8.14
N ASP A 352 9.95 21.26 -7.14
CA ASP A 352 11.38 21.38 -7.33
C ASP A 352 12.07 20.01 -7.51
N LYS A 353 13.33 20.04 -7.94
CA LYS A 353 14.12 18.82 -8.21
C LYS A 353 14.33 17.96 -6.96
N THR A 354 14.44 18.57 -5.78
CA THR A 354 14.67 17.86 -4.53
C THR A 354 13.44 17.04 -4.15
N THR A 355 12.26 17.65 -4.24
CA THR A 355 10.96 17.04 -4.04
C THR A 355 10.77 15.87 -5.00
N LEU A 356 11.00 16.08 -6.30
CA LEU A 356 10.90 15.03 -7.32
C LEU A 356 11.85 13.85 -7.04
N ALA A 357 13.08 14.12 -6.60
CA ALA A 357 14.03 13.08 -6.23
C ALA A 357 13.58 12.26 -5.01
N GLN A 358 13.03 12.92 -3.98
CA GLN A 358 12.46 12.25 -2.80
C GLN A 358 11.23 11.41 -3.16
N LEU A 359 10.37 11.88 -4.08
CA LEU A 359 9.22 11.11 -4.55
C LEU A 359 9.64 9.81 -5.25
N ASN A 360 10.69 9.84 -6.08
CA ASN A 360 11.23 8.62 -6.70
C ASN A 360 11.76 7.63 -5.66
N GLN A 361 12.24 8.12 -4.51
CA GLN A 361 12.69 7.29 -3.40
C GLN A 361 11.55 6.84 -2.47
N LEU A 362 10.29 7.13 -2.83
CA LEU A 362 9.09 6.83 -2.03
C LEU A 362 9.05 7.56 -0.67
N ASN A 363 9.83 8.63 -0.50
CA ASN A 363 9.89 9.45 0.71
C ASN A 363 8.79 10.53 0.71
N TYR A 364 7.54 10.14 0.47
CA TYR A 364 6.43 11.08 0.38
C TYR A 364 5.72 11.33 1.72
N PHE A 365 5.73 10.35 2.63
CA PHE A 365 5.01 10.41 3.90
C PHE A 365 5.96 10.37 5.10
N SER A 366 5.72 11.26 6.06
CA SER A 366 6.41 11.30 7.37
C SER A 366 5.41 11.50 8.50
N GLY A 367 5.64 10.91 9.68
CA GLY A 367 4.71 11.04 10.80
C GLY A 367 5.15 10.23 12.02
N THR A 368 4.67 10.65 13.20
CA THR A 368 4.88 9.97 14.49
C THR A 368 3.63 10.12 15.34
N TRP A 369 3.46 9.23 16.33
CA TRP A 369 2.30 9.26 17.22
C TRP A 369 2.35 10.45 18.17
N GLN A 370 1.20 11.11 18.34
CA GLN A 370 1.03 12.26 19.21
C GLN A 370 -0.08 12.01 20.24
N ASN A 371 0.11 12.59 21.43
CA ASN A 371 -0.98 12.75 22.39
C ASN A 371 -2.03 13.69 21.81
N LEU A 372 -3.27 13.57 22.30
CA LEU A 372 -4.31 14.52 21.95
C LEU A 372 -3.98 15.90 22.52
N SER A 373 -3.80 16.88 21.64
CA SER A 373 -3.60 18.30 21.94
C SER A 373 -4.41 19.16 20.97
N GLY A 374 -4.55 20.45 21.28
CA GLY A 374 -5.23 21.41 20.40
C GLY A 374 -4.63 21.41 18.99
N ASP A 375 -3.30 21.55 18.88
CA ASP A 375 -2.59 21.58 17.59
C ASP A 375 -2.70 20.25 16.84
N ALA A 376 -2.48 19.13 17.53
CA ALA A 376 -2.55 17.81 16.92
C ALA A 376 -3.96 17.54 16.38
N ALA A 377 -5.01 17.89 17.15
CA ALA A 377 -6.39 17.74 16.72
C ALA A 377 -6.78 18.70 15.60
N ALA A 378 -6.35 19.97 15.67
CA ALA A 378 -6.71 21.03 14.73
C ALA A 378 -6.32 20.68 13.29
N ASP A 379 -5.14 20.11 13.11
CA ASP A 379 -4.63 19.70 11.80
C ASP A 379 -5.06 18.29 11.39
N PHE A 380 -5.60 17.47 12.29
CA PHE A 380 -6.03 16.11 11.98
C PHE A 380 -7.30 16.08 11.14
N SER A 381 -7.51 14.98 10.41
CA SER A 381 -8.77 14.70 9.71
C SER A 381 -9.98 14.89 10.63
N ALA A 382 -10.89 15.78 10.24
CA ALA A 382 -12.11 16.06 10.97
C ALA A 382 -12.99 14.79 11.07
N VAL A 383 -13.15 14.08 9.94
CA VAL A 383 -13.95 12.85 9.88
C VAL A 383 -13.37 11.77 10.80
N ALA A 384 -12.06 11.58 10.75
CA ALA A 384 -11.38 10.61 11.62
C ALA A 384 -11.46 11.00 13.09
N TYR A 385 -11.27 12.29 13.41
CA TYR A 385 -11.34 12.79 14.78
C TYR A 385 -12.72 12.50 15.40
N TYR A 386 -13.81 12.93 14.76
CA TYR A 386 -15.16 12.70 15.29
C TYR A 386 -15.54 11.22 15.34
N PHE A 387 -15.03 10.41 14.40
CA PHE A 387 -15.14 8.96 14.46
C PHE A 387 -14.48 8.40 15.73
N GLY A 388 -13.21 8.72 15.97
CA GLY A 388 -12.46 8.20 17.12
C GLY A 388 -12.92 8.77 18.45
N GLU A 389 -13.33 10.04 18.50
CA GLU A 389 -13.91 10.67 19.69
C GLU A 389 -15.18 9.94 20.13
N LYS A 390 -16.08 9.65 19.19
CA LYS A 390 -17.30 8.91 19.48
C LYS A 390 -17.01 7.49 19.95
N LEU A 391 -16.09 6.76 19.31
CA LEU A 391 -15.70 5.42 19.76
C LEU A 391 -15.06 5.44 21.15
N ALA A 392 -14.13 6.35 21.40
CA ALA A 392 -13.44 6.45 22.68
C ALA A 392 -14.42 6.73 23.83
N ARG A 393 -15.42 7.59 23.58
CA ARG A 393 -16.48 7.89 24.57
C ARG A 393 -17.41 6.71 24.78
N ASP A 394 -17.92 6.10 23.72
CA ASP A 394 -19.00 5.13 23.80
C ASP A 394 -18.51 3.73 24.21
N GLU A 395 -17.27 3.37 23.84
CA GLU A 395 -16.64 2.08 24.22
C GLU A 395 -15.74 2.20 25.46
N ASN A 396 -15.39 3.42 25.90
CA ASN A 396 -14.53 3.68 27.05
C ASN A 396 -13.18 2.94 26.99
N ILE A 397 -12.55 2.95 25.81
CA ILE A 397 -11.23 2.35 25.55
C ILE A 397 -10.30 3.33 24.85
N PRO A 398 -8.97 3.13 24.89
CA PRO A 398 -8.04 3.87 24.07
C PRO A 398 -8.27 3.64 22.57
N ILE A 399 -8.22 4.72 21.80
CA ILE A 399 -8.36 4.70 20.34
C ILE A 399 -7.11 5.32 19.71
N GLY A 400 -6.51 4.61 18.76
CA GLY A 400 -5.44 5.13 17.90
C GLY A 400 -5.98 5.40 16.50
N LEU A 401 -5.72 6.59 15.96
CA LEU A 401 -6.10 6.95 14.60
C LEU A 401 -4.85 7.21 13.76
N ILE A 402 -4.73 6.51 12.63
CA ILE A 402 -3.68 6.70 11.63
C ILE A 402 -4.29 7.41 10.43
N GLU A 403 -3.96 8.69 10.21
CA GLU A 403 -4.36 9.44 9.01
C GLU A 403 -3.31 9.28 7.91
N LEU A 404 -3.73 8.69 6.79
CA LEU A 404 -2.95 8.56 5.56
C LEU A 404 -3.86 8.91 4.38
N ALA A 405 -3.92 10.19 4.02
CA ALA A 405 -4.82 10.68 2.98
C ALA A 405 -4.11 11.68 2.04
N VAL A 406 -4.43 11.62 0.75
CA VAL A 406 -3.81 12.47 -0.29
C VAL A 406 -4.89 13.12 -1.13
N GLY A 407 -4.98 14.45 -1.05
CA GLY A 407 -5.93 15.25 -1.82
C GLY A 407 -5.89 14.91 -3.31
N GLY A 408 -7.05 14.63 -3.91
CA GLY A 408 -7.18 14.40 -5.34
C GLY A 408 -6.59 13.12 -5.91
N SER A 409 -5.97 12.28 -5.08
CA SER A 409 -5.43 11.01 -5.52
C SER A 409 -6.52 10.11 -6.09
N PRO A 410 -6.32 9.46 -7.25
CA PRO A 410 -7.26 8.49 -7.80
C PRO A 410 -7.09 7.14 -7.09
N LEU A 411 -8.13 6.28 -7.10
CA LEU A 411 -8.18 5.03 -6.34
C LEU A 411 -7.01 4.07 -6.69
N GLU A 412 -6.57 4.10 -7.93
CA GLU A 412 -5.50 3.31 -8.54
C GLU A 412 -4.15 3.56 -7.90
N SER A 413 -3.93 4.75 -7.34
CA SER A 413 -2.72 5.06 -6.57
C SER A 413 -2.63 4.28 -5.25
N TRP A 414 -3.76 3.74 -4.76
CA TRP A 414 -3.90 3.03 -3.49
C TRP A 414 -3.98 1.51 -3.65
N LEU A 415 -3.99 1.01 -4.89
CA LEU A 415 -3.93 -0.41 -5.20
C LEU A 415 -2.51 -0.97 -5.07
N ASP A 416 -2.40 -2.21 -4.61
CA ASP A 416 -1.15 -2.96 -4.67
C ASP A 416 -0.73 -3.22 -6.13
N ARG A 417 0.52 -2.92 -6.48
CA ARG A 417 1.05 -3.09 -7.85
C ARG A 417 0.81 -4.48 -8.40
N ARG A 418 1.10 -5.53 -7.62
CA ARG A 418 0.95 -6.91 -8.10
C ARG A 418 -0.51 -7.21 -8.44
N THR A 419 -1.46 -6.70 -7.66
CA THR A 419 -2.89 -6.81 -7.97
C THR A 419 -3.20 -6.17 -9.33
N MET A 420 -2.66 -4.99 -9.62
CA MET A 420 -2.83 -4.33 -10.92
C MET A 420 -2.14 -5.07 -12.07
N GLU A 421 -0.93 -5.60 -11.86
CA GLU A 421 -0.19 -6.37 -12.88
C GLU A 421 -0.95 -7.63 -13.32
N GLN A 422 -1.72 -8.23 -12.42
CA GLN A 422 -2.50 -9.44 -12.65
C GLN A 422 -3.89 -9.16 -13.24
N ASP A 423 -4.32 -7.90 -13.26
CA ASP A 423 -5.61 -7.50 -13.78
C ASP A 423 -5.49 -6.98 -15.22
N ASN A 424 -6.20 -7.62 -16.16
CA ASN A 424 -6.09 -7.29 -17.58
C ASN A 424 -6.63 -5.89 -17.93
N LEU A 425 -7.52 -5.32 -17.11
CA LEU A 425 -8.03 -3.96 -17.28
C LEU A 425 -7.02 -2.94 -16.73
N LEU A 426 -6.36 -3.24 -15.61
CA LEU A 426 -5.54 -2.25 -14.89
C LEU A 426 -4.06 -2.24 -15.29
N VAL A 427 -3.53 -3.34 -15.83
CA VAL A 427 -2.08 -3.51 -16.08
C VAL A 427 -1.47 -2.42 -16.96
N ASP A 428 -2.22 -1.92 -17.95
CA ASP A 428 -1.73 -0.92 -18.90
C ASP A 428 -1.66 0.50 -18.27
N MET A 429 -2.42 0.73 -17.19
CA MET A 429 -2.39 1.99 -16.45
C MET A 429 -1.05 2.20 -15.76
N LEU A 430 -0.38 1.12 -15.31
CA LEU A 430 0.90 1.20 -14.60
C LEU A 430 2.00 1.93 -15.40
N ASP A 431 1.92 1.92 -16.74
CA ASP A 431 2.90 2.57 -17.62
C ASP A 431 2.32 3.79 -18.35
N ASN A 432 1.04 3.78 -18.73
CA ASN A 432 0.43 4.82 -19.58
C ASN A 432 -0.57 5.77 -18.86
N TRP A 433 -0.64 5.77 -17.52
CA TRP A 433 -1.65 6.54 -16.77
C TRP A 433 -1.73 8.04 -17.11
N ARG A 434 -0.61 8.69 -17.49
CA ARG A 434 -0.62 10.12 -17.85
C ARG A 434 -1.32 10.43 -19.17
N LYS A 435 -1.62 9.42 -19.98
CA LYS A 435 -2.33 9.56 -21.26
C LYS A 435 -3.59 8.67 -21.34
N SER A 436 -3.86 7.86 -20.32
CA SER A 436 -5.00 6.97 -20.27
C SER A 436 -6.26 7.72 -19.87
N ASP A 437 -7.35 7.47 -20.59
CA ASP A 437 -8.70 7.94 -20.31
C ASP A 437 -9.36 7.22 -19.11
N PHE A 438 -8.72 6.20 -18.54
CA PHE A 438 -9.15 5.57 -17.30
C PHE A 438 -8.95 6.50 -16.09
N LEU A 439 -7.98 7.40 -16.15
CA LEU A 439 -7.80 8.44 -15.14
C LEU A 439 -8.44 9.73 -15.63
N GLN A 440 -9.06 10.49 -14.72
CA GLN A 440 -9.73 11.72 -15.09
C GLN A 440 -8.75 12.79 -15.59
N ASP A 441 -9.17 13.61 -16.56
CA ASP A 441 -8.31 14.62 -17.21
C ASP A 441 -7.58 15.52 -16.21
N TRP A 442 -8.30 16.07 -15.23
CA TRP A 442 -7.72 16.97 -14.24
C TRP A 442 -6.62 16.29 -13.39
N VAL A 443 -6.71 14.98 -13.15
CA VAL A 443 -5.68 14.20 -12.43
C VAL A 443 -4.39 14.19 -13.25
N ARG A 444 -4.51 13.97 -14.57
CA ARG A 444 -3.36 13.95 -15.49
C ARG A 444 -2.79 15.35 -15.69
N GLU A 445 -3.64 16.37 -15.82
CA GLU A 445 -3.23 17.78 -15.93
C GLU A 445 -2.50 18.25 -14.68
N ARG A 446 -3.06 17.96 -13.49
CA ARG A 446 -2.43 18.30 -12.20
C ARG A 446 -1.05 17.66 -12.08
N ALA A 447 -0.94 16.37 -12.39
CA ALA A 447 0.35 15.70 -12.44
C ALA A 447 1.30 16.35 -13.46
N GLY A 448 0.81 16.77 -14.63
CA GLY A 448 1.60 17.51 -15.62
C GLY A 448 2.21 18.80 -15.07
N VAL A 449 1.43 19.57 -14.30
CA VAL A 449 1.91 20.78 -13.61
C VAL A 449 2.95 20.43 -12.55
N ASN A 450 2.64 19.50 -11.64
CA ASN A 450 3.54 19.11 -10.56
C ASN A 450 4.89 18.58 -11.09
N LEU A 451 4.86 17.86 -12.21
CA LEU A 451 6.03 17.22 -12.82
C LEU A 451 6.73 18.09 -13.88
N LYS A 452 6.40 19.38 -14.01
CA LYS A 452 6.99 20.27 -15.04
C LYS A 452 8.53 20.27 -15.06
N ASN A 453 9.16 20.12 -13.89
CA ASN A 453 10.61 20.13 -13.73
C ASN A 453 11.25 18.73 -13.73
N ALA A 454 10.47 17.68 -14.03
CA ALA A 454 10.94 16.31 -14.03
C ALA A 454 11.81 16.02 -15.26
N VAL A 455 12.94 15.35 -15.04
CA VAL A 455 13.85 14.88 -16.09
C VAL A 455 13.73 13.39 -16.35
N ASN A 456 13.30 12.60 -15.34
CA ASN A 456 13.06 11.18 -15.51
C ASN A 456 11.72 10.96 -16.22
N PRO A 457 11.67 10.28 -17.38
CA PRO A 457 10.43 10.03 -18.10
C PRO A 457 9.41 9.19 -17.31
N LYS A 458 9.85 8.43 -16.30
CA LYS A 458 9.04 7.62 -15.38
C LYS A 458 8.95 8.23 -13.97
N GLN A 459 9.17 9.54 -13.84
CA GLN A 459 9.03 10.27 -12.58
C GLN A 459 7.77 9.86 -11.80
N ARG A 460 7.94 9.47 -10.53
CA ARG A 460 6.85 9.03 -9.67
C ARG A 460 6.02 10.23 -9.19
N HIS A 461 4.73 9.99 -8.91
CA HIS A 461 3.75 11.01 -8.50
C HIS A 461 2.68 10.36 -7.59
N PRO A 462 2.08 11.07 -6.61
CA PRO A 462 1.02 10.54 -5.74
C PRO A 462 -0.27 10.17 -6.46
N TYR A 463 -0.43 10.58 -7.71
CA TYR A 463 -1.54 10.15 -8.57
C TYR A 463 -1.19 8.98 -9.49
N ALA A 464 0.08 8.59 -9.55
CA ALA A 464 0.49 7.44 -10.33
C ALA A 464 -0.06 6.16 -9.70
N PRO A 465 -0.50 5.18 -10.51
CA PRO A 465 -0.90 3.87 -10.02
C PRO A 465 0.10 3.24 -9.04
N ALA A 466 -0.44 2.63 -8.00
CA ALA A 466 0.23 2.02 -6.86
C ALA A 466 1.10 2.92 -5.97
N TYR A 467 1.28 4.22 -6.27
CA TYR A 467 2.25 5.05 -5.55
C TYR A 467 1.93 5.24 -4.07
N ASN A 468 0.71 5.64 -3.72
CA ASN A 468 0.32 5.88 -2.33
C ASN A 468 0.30 4.57 -1.52
N TYR A 469 -0.04 3.46 -2.18
CA TYR A 469 0.15 2.15 -1.58
C TYR A 469 1.63 1.89 -1.25
N GLU A 470 2.52 2.07 -2.22
CA GLU A 470 3.96 1.77 -2.06
C GLU A 470 4.67 2.69 -1.06
N ALA A 471 4.39 4.00 -1.10
CA ALA A 471 5.04 5.00 -0.25
C ALA A 471 4.44 5.07 1.17
N GLY A 472 3.16 4.71 1.32
CA GLY A 472 2.42 4.84 2.57
C GLY A 472 1.91 3.50 3.11
N VAL A 473 0.88 2.95 2.47
CA VAL A 473 0.11 1.79 2.98
C VAL A 473 1.00 0.57 3.23
N ALA A 474 1.93 0.27 2.33
CA ALA A 474 2.81 -0.90 2.45
C ALA A 474 3.60 -0.90 3.76
N ALA A 475 4.02 0.27 4.25
CA ALA A 475 4.78 0.41 5.49
C ALA A 475 3.96 0.07 6.75
N ILE A 476 2.63 0.13 6.69
CA ILE A 476 1.73 -0.15 7.83
C ILE A 476 1.13 -1.55 7.81
N THR A 477 1.33 -2.34 6.74
CA THR A 477 0.72 -3.68 6.57
C THR A 477 1.09 -4.71 7.64
N ALA A 478 2.24 -4.55 8.29
CA ALA A 478 2.68 -5.42 9.38
C ALA A 478 2.18 -4.99 10.78
N PHE A 479 1.60 -3.79 10.88
CA PHE A 479 1.04 -3.25 12.11
C PHE A 479 -0.45 -3.63 12.21
N PRO A 480 -0.87 -4.40 13.24
CA PRO A 480 -2.27 -4.82 13.36
C PRO A 480 -3.20 -3.61 13.58
N ILE A 481 -4.34 -3.63 12.90
CA ILE A 481 -5.40 -2.62 13.02
C ILE A 481 -6.75 -3.28 13.34
N LYS A 482 -7.68 -2.50 13.88
CA LYS A 482 -9.08 -2.89 14.10
C LYS A 482 -9.88 -2.82 12.81
N GLY A 483 -9.64 -1.81 11.98
CA GLY A 483 -10.40 -1.56 10.74
C GLY A 483 -9.94 -0.32 9.99
N VAL A 484 -10.61 -0.07 8.86
CA VAL A 484 -10.36 1.08 7.98
C VAL A 484 -11.62 1.93 7.86
N ILE A 485 -11.44 3.25 7.92
CA ILE A 485 -12.42 4.22 7.41
C ILE A 485 -11.89 4.91 6.15
N TRP A 486 -12.74 5.04 5.14
CA TRP A 486 -12.35 5.44 3.78
C TRP A 486 -13.27 6.52 3.20
N TYR A 487 -12.71 7.67 2.81
CA TYR A 487 -13.49 8.74 2.14
C TYR A 487 -12.82 9.12 0.82
N HIS A 488 -13.40 8.60 -0.27
CA HIS A 488 -12.83 8.70 -1.61
C HIS A 488 -13.85 8.50 -2.73
N GLY A 489 -13.52 8.97 -3.92
CA GLY A 489 -14.20 8.66 -5.18
C GLY A 489 -14.24 9.81 -6.17
N GLU A 490 -13.97 11.04 -5.75
CA GLU A 490 -14.18 12.25 -6.56
C GLU A 490 -13.33 12.26 -7.83
N SER A 491 -12.08 11.76 -7.74
CA SER A 491 -11.16 11.62 -8.89
C SER A 491 -11.51 10.44 -9.82
N ASN A 492 -12.46 9.60 -9.45
CA ASN A 492 -12.88 8.40 -10.19
C ASN A 492 -14.34 8.50 -10.67
N ALA A 493 -15.09 9.52 -10.24
CA ALA A 493 -16.53 9.66 -10.50
C ALA A 493 -16.93 9.84 -11.98
N HIS A 494 -15.95 9.95 -12.88
CA HIS A 494 -16.16 9.98 -14.32
C HIS A 494 -16.34 8.58 -14.94
N ASN A 495 -15.81 7.53 -14.30
CA ASN A 495 -15.83 6.16 -14.80
C ASN A 495 -16.34 5.20 -13.71
N VAL A 496 -17.67 5.03 -13.68
CA VAL A 496 -18.38 4.29 -12.62
C VAL A 496 -18.07 2.79 -12.69
N GLU A 497 -17.96 2.26 -13.89
CA GLU A 497 -17.67 0.86 -14.19
C GLU A 497 -16.28 0.48 -13.68
N LEU A 498 -15.27 1.30 -13.99
CA LEU A 498 -13.91 1.09 -13.52
C LEU A 498 -13.84 1.15 -11.98
N PHE A 499 -14.42 2.17 -11.35
CA PHE A 499 -14.44 2.27 -9.89
C PHE A 499 -15.12 1.05 -9.23
N SER A 500 -16.21 0.56 -9.82
CA SER A 500 -16.94 -0.61 -9.32
C SER A 500 -16.14 -1.91 -9.42
N HIS A 501 -15.18 -1.98 -10.35
CA HIS A 501 -14.21 -3.07 -10.48
C HIS A 501 -13.05 -2.92 -9.48
N GLU A 502 -12.48 -1.73 -9.37
CA GLU A 502 -11.26 -1.48 -8.60
C GLU A 502 -11.47 -1.46 -7.08
N PHE A 503 -12.58 -0.92 -6.59
CA PHE A 503 -12.76 -0.75 -5.14
C PHE A 503 -12.81 -2.09 -4.38
N PRO A 504 -13.55 -3.13 -4.86
CA PRO A 504 -13.45 -4.47 -4.28
C PRO A 504 -12.04 -5.07 -4.35
N LEU A 505 -11.29 -4.83 -5.44
CA LEU A 505 -9.91 -5.29 -5.58
C LEU A 505 -8.99 -4.61 -4.56
N LEU A 506 -9.18 -3.31 -4.29
CA LEU A 506 -8.45 -2.57 -3.27
C LEU A 506 -8.67 -3.19 -1.90
N VAL A 507 -9.93 -3.34 -1.48
CA VAL A 507 -10.24 -3.89 -0.16
C VAL A 507 -9.69 -5.31 -0.02
N LYS A 508 -9.84 -6.14 -1.05
CA LYS A 508 -9.31 -7.51 -1.06
C LYS A 508 -7.77 -7.52 -0.96
N SER A 509 -7.09 -6.68 -1.74
CA SER A 509 -5.63 -6.62 -1.75
C SER A 509 -5.08 -6.18 -0.39
N TRP A 510 -5.69 -5.19 0.25
CA TRP A 510 -5.26 -4.73 1.58
C TRP A 510 -5.48 -5.83 2.64
N ARG A 511 -6.64 -6.48 2.66
CA ARG A 511 -6.91 -7.61 3.58
C ARG A 511 -5.91 -8.75 3.42
N ILE A 512 -5.52 -9.08 2.18
CA ILE A 512 -4.48 -10.08 1.90
C ILE A 512 -3.13 -9.64 2.49
N LYS A 513 -2.76 -8.36 2.35
CA LYS A 513 -1.46 -7.83 2.79
C LYS A 513 -1.34 -7.76 4.31
N TRP A 514 -2.41 -7.41 5.00
CA TRP A 514 -2.49 -7.50 6.47
C TRP A 514 -2.67 -8.93 6.98
N ASN A 515 -3.07 -9.86 6.11
CA ASN A 515 -3.54 -11.19 6.49
C ASN A 515 -4.67 -11.11 7.54
N ASP A 516 -5.65 -10.26 7.28
CA ASP A 516 -6.76 -10.00 8.20
C ASP A 516 -8.02 -9.54 7.44
N ASN A 517 -9.20 -9.94 7.92
CA ASN A 517 -10.49 -9.59 7.34
C ASN A 517 -11.16 -8.45 8.13
N PHE A 518 -10.43 -7.36 8.35
CA PHE A 518 -10.92 -6.23 9.13
C PHE A 518 -12.11 -5.51 8.46
N PRO A 519 -13.00 -4.86 9.24
CA PRO A 519 -14.09 -4.02 8.74
C PRO A 519 -13.57 -2.86 7.89
N PHE A 520 -14.25 -2.60 6.77
CA PHE A 520 -13.95 -1.51 5.86
C PHE A 520 -15.17 -0.59 5.72
N TYR A 521 -15.18 0.54 6.43
CA TYR A 521 -16.28 1.50 6.38
C TYR A 521 -15.94 2.67 5.47
N TYR A 522 -16.85 3.05 4.58
CA TYR A 522 -16.59 4.10 3.61
C TYR A 522 -17.72 5.12 3.51
N VAL A 523 -17.44 6.26 2.89
CA VAL A 523 -18.39 7.36 2.76
C VAL A 523 -18.87 7.45 1.31
N GLN A 524 -20.18 7.48 1.11
CA GLN A 524 -20.78 7.83 -0.18
C GLN A 524 -20.44 9.28 -0.51
N LEU A 525 -20.10 9.61 -1.75
CA LEU A 525 -19.86 10.99 -2.15
C LEU A 525 -21.04 11.89 -1.80
N SER A 526 -20.71 13.12 -1.43
CA SER A 526 -21.72 14.11 -1.09
C SER A 526 -22.44 14.62 -2.33
N ALA A 527 -23.45 15.47 -2.17
CA ALA A 527 -24.16 16.07 -3.31
C ALA A 527 -23.46 17.36 -3.76
N ILE A 528 -23.27 17.52 -5.07
CA ILE A 528 -22.68 18.70 -5.72
C ILE A 528 -23.15 18.71 -7.18
N ASP A 529 -23.17 19.87 -7.83
CA ASP A 529 -23.65 20.01 -9.21
C ASP A 529 -22.67 19.41 -10.25
N ARG A 530 -22.58 18.07 -10.26
CA ARG A 530 -21.77 17.24 -11.16
C ARG A 530 -22.65 16.15 -11.81
N PRO A 531 -22.95 16.24 -13.12
CA PRO A 531 -23.93 15.37 -13.78
C PRO A 531 -23.75 13.85 -13.59
N SER A 532 -22.52 13.34 -13.49
CA SER A 532 -22.25 11.89 -13.35
C SER A 532 -22.44 11.35 -11.93
N TRP A 533 -22.50 12.21 -10.91
CA TRP A 533 -22.45 11.79 -9.51
C TRP A 533 -23.65 10.99 -8.99
N PRO A 534 -24.89 11.14 -9.50
CA PRO A 534 -25.98 10.23 -9.14
C PRO A 534 -25.67 8.76 -9.41
N TYR A 535 -25.14 8.45 -10.59
CA TYR A 535 -24.73 7.09 -10.96
C TYR A 535 -23.59 6.59 -10.06
N PHE A 536 -22.59 7.43 -9.82
CA PHE A 536 -21.46 7.06 -8.96
C PHE A 536 -21.89 6.78 -7.51
N ARG A 537 -22.77 7.61 -6.94
CA ARG A 537 -23.33 7.39 -5.60
C ARG A 537 -24.11 6.08 -5.54
N ASP A 538 -24.95 5.78 -6.53
CA ASP A 538 -25.66 4.50 -6.57
C ASP A 538 -24.72 3.30 -6.72
N ALA A 539 -23.62 3.43 -7.46
CA ALA A 539 -22.58 2.41 -7.53
C ALA A 539 -21.90 2.19 -6.17
N GLN A 540 -21.52 3.27 -5.46
CA GLN A 540 -21.01 3.17 -4.09
C GLN A 540 -22.01 2.47 -3.15
N ARG A 541 -23.31 2.74 -3.30
CA ARG A 541 -24.36 2.04 -2.53
C ARG A 541 -24.39 0.55 -2.83
N LYS A 542 -24.33 0.16 -4.11
CA LYS A 542 -24.33 -1.24 -4.57
C LYS A 542 -23.11 -2.02 -4.10
N LEU A 543 -21.96 -1.36 -3.95
CA LEU A 543 -20.72 -2.00 -3.46
C LEU A 543 -20.84 -2.58 -2.04
N GLN A 544 -21.81 -2.14 -1.23
CA GLN A 544 -22.08 -2.76 0.08
C GLN A 544 -22.48 -4.24 -0.03
N ALA A 545 -23.09 -4.66 -1.15
CA ALA A 545 -23.43 -6.05 -1.40
C ALA A 545 -22.26 -6.88 -1.97
N VAL A 546 -21.22 -6.19 -2.48
CA VAL A 546 -20.06 -6.80 -3.15
C VAL A 546 -18.90 -6.98 -2.16
N ILE A 547 -18.69 -6.00 -1.27
CA ILE A 547 -17.56 -5.96 -0.35
C ILE A 547 -18.00 -6.53 1.01
N PRO A 548 -17.57 -7.73 1.41
CA PRO A 548 -17.95 -8.31 2.70
C PRO A 548 -17.32 -7.52 3.86
N ASN A 549 -17.92 -7.61 5.05
CA ASN A 549 -17.48 -6.90 6.25
C ASN A 549 -17.23 -5.40 5.98
N SER A 550 -18.20 -4.74 5.33
CA SER A 550 -18.14 -3.33 4.99
C SER A 550 -19.43 -2.61 5.36
N GLY A 551 -19.43 -1.29 5.26
CA GLY A 551 -20.61 -0.45 5.49
C GLY A 551 -20.38 0.95 4.96
N MET A 552 -21.47 1.63 4.58
CA MET A 552 -21.40 2.94 3.94
C MET A 552 -22.12 4.02 4.76
N ALA A 553 -21.41 5.10 5.08
CA ALA A 553 -22.00 6.32 5.60
C ALA A 553 -22.50 7.18 4.42
N VAL A 554 -23.78 7.53 4.44
CA VAL A 554 -24.37 8.46 3.47
C VAL A 554 -23.95 9.89 3.83
N SER A 555 -23.57 10.70 2.84
CA SER A 555 -23.20 12.12 3.04
C SER A 555 -23.88 13.09 2.07
N SER A 556 -24.77 12.59 1.21
CA SER A 556 -25.43 13.39 0.16
C SER A 556 -26.28 14.54 0.70
N ASP A 557 -26.83 14.40 1.91
CA ASP A 557 -27.62 15.41 2.62
C ASP A 557 -26.80 16.59 3.13
N LEU A 558 -25.48 16.42 3.27
CA LEU A 558 -24.55 17.43 3.79
C LEU A 558 -23.77 18.14 2.68
N GLY A 559 -24.19 17.95 1.43
CA GLY A 559 -23.51 18.45 0.25
C GLY A 559 -23.73 19.94 -0.02
N ASP A 560 -22.76 20.50 -0.74
CA ASP A 560 -22.73 21.88 -1.20
C ASP A 560 -22.72 21.91 -2.73
N SER A 561 -23.54 22.77 -3.34
CA SER A 561 -23.70 22.81 -4.80
C SER A 561 -22.45 23.30 -5.51
N LEU A 562 -21.61 24.09 -4.83
CA LEU A 562 -20.44 24.76 -5.39
C LEU A 562 -19.11 24.21 -4.82
N ASN A 563 -19.15 23.59 -3.65
CA ASN A 563 -17.95 23.12 -2.97
C ASN A 563 -17.92 21.58 -2.84
N VAL A 564 -16.88 20.96 -3.40
CA VAL A 564 -16.64 19.51 -3.33
C VAL A 564 -16.21 19.05 -1.93
N HIS A 565 -15.84 20.00 -1.06
CA HIS A 565 -15.43 19.78 0.32
C HIS A 565 -16.48 20.31 1.32
N PRO A 566 -17.60 19.61 1.53
CA PRO A 566 -18.61 20.04 2.49
C PRO A 566 -18.05 20.09 3.91
N ILE A 567 -18.38 21.14 4.67
CA ILE A 567 -17.74 21.44 5.98
C ILE A 567 -18.35 20.68 7.17
N HIS A 568 -19.52 20.07 6.99
CA HIS A 568 -20.24 19.27 8.01
C HIS A 568 -19.62 17.87 8.15
N LYS A 569 -18.38 17.81 8.66
CA LYS A 569 -17.61 16.56 8.81
C LYS A 569 -17.95 15.76 10.05
N LYS A 570 -18.53 16.40 11.07
CA LYS A 570 -18.88 15.77 12.34
C LYS A 570 -19.89 14.64 12.14
N GLU A 571 -20.98 14.96 11.45
CA GLU A 571 -22.06 14.04 11.16
C GLU A 571 -21.56 12.84 10.35
N ILE A 572 -20.62 13.05 9.41
CA ILE A 572 -20.01 11.98 8.61
C ILE A 572 -19.15 11.06 9.49
N GLY A 573 -18.28 11.62 10.33
CA GLY A 573 -17.45 10.86 11.27
C GLY A 573 -18.29 10.06 12.27
N GLU A 574 -19.36 10.67 12.80
CA GLU A 574 -20.29 10.01 13.72
C GLU A 574 -21.08 8.88 13.03
N ARG A 575 -21.47 9.04 11.75
CA ARG A 575 -22.12 7.97 10.97
C ARG A 575 -21.20 6.78 10.75
N LEU A 576 -19.92 7.01 10.45
CA LEU A 576 -18.91 5.94 10.39
C LEU A 576 -18.74 5.26 11.75
N ALA A 577 -18.75 6.02 12.84
CA ALA A 577 -18.64 5.45 14.18
C ALA A 577 -19.85 4.59 14.54
N LEU A 578 -21.08 4.98 14.13
CA LEU A 578 -22.26 4.12 14.29
C LEU A 578 -22.10 2.78 13.55
N LEU A 579 -21.53 2.77 12.34
CA LEU A 579 -21.23 1.52 11.61
C LEU A 579 -20.27 0.64 12.39
N ALA A 580 -19.21 1.21 12.96
CA ALA A 580 -18.27 0.48 13.80
C ALA A 580 -18.95 -0.03 15.08
N LEU A 581 -19.67 0.83 15.83
CA LEU A 581 -20.37 0.45 17.05
C LEU A 581 -21.32 -0.73 16.81
N LYS A 582 -22.12 -0.70 15.74
CA LYS A 582 -23.04 -1.78 15.40
C LYS A 582 -22.32 -3.05 14.93
N ASN A 583 -21.44 -2.94 13.94
CA ASN A 583 -20.96 -4.10 13.20
C ASN A 583 -19.62 -4.65 13.73
N THR A 584 -18.84 -3.84 14.43
CA THR A 584 -17.54 -4.22 15.02
C THR A 584 -17.60 -4.41 16.53
N TYR A 585 -18.34 -3.54 17.24
CA TYR A 585 -18.48 -3.61 18.70
C TYR A 585 -19.79 -4.26 19.15
N HIS A 586 -20.67 -4.62 18.20
CA HIS A 586 -21.93 -5.32 18.44
C HIS A 586 -22.89 -4.57 19.37
N GLN A 587 -22.78 -3.24 19.42
CA GLN A 587 -23.70 -2.39 20.16
C GLN A 587 -25.07 -2.36 19.50
N ASN A 588 -26.12 -2.28 20.31
CA ASN A 588 -27.49 -2.16 19.84
C ASN A 588 -27.81 -0.71 19.41
N VAL A 589 -27.27 -0.30 18.26
CA VAL A 589 -27.46 1.03 17.67
C VAL A 589 -27.92 0.95 16.21
N VAL A 590 -28.67 1.96 15.76
CA VAL A 590 -29.04 2.12 14.35
C VAL A 590 -27.88 2.80 13.62
N ALA A 591 -27.33 2.13 12.61
CA ALA A 591 -26.11 2.59 11.92
C ALA A 591 -26.27 2.80 10.41
N SER A 592 -27.43 2.50 9.85
CA SER A 592 -27.73 2.69 8.44
C SER A 592 -29.04 3.43 8.31
N GLY A 593 -29.14 4.34 7.34
CA GLY A 593 -30.41 4.93 6.94
C GLY A 593 -31.31 3.93 6.19
N PRO A 594 -32.48 4.37 5.72
CA PRO A 594 -33.37 3.53 4.93
C PRO A 594 -32.69 2.98 3.67
N ILE A 595 -32.77 1.66 3.47
CA ILE A 595 -32.28 0.99 2.26
C ILE A 595 -33.48 0.45 1.49
N ALA A 596 -33.67 0.89 0.25
CA ALA A 596 -34.74 0.40 -0.61
C ALA A 596 -34.58 -1.10 -0.87
N LEU A 597 -35.57 -1.90 -0.48
CA LEU A 597 -35.58 -3.35 -0.63
C LEU A 597 -36.31 -3.79 -1.90
N LYS A 598 -37.50 -3.25 -2.11
CA LYS A 598 -38.37 -3.58 -3.25
C LYS A 598 -39.31 -2.44 -3.55
N ALA A 599 -39.53 -2.20 -4.84
CA ALA A 599 -40.60 -1.37 -5.34
C ALA A 599 -41.61 -2.25 -6.10
N ALA A 600 -42.91 -1.98 -5.94
CA ALA A 600 -43.97 -2.72 -6.62
C ALA A 600 -45.10 -1.78 -7.02
N LYS A 601 -45.67 -2.00 -8.21
CA LYS A 601 -46.88 -1.32 -8.66
C LYS A 601 -48.11 -1.96 -8.00
N VAL A 602 -48.91 -1.14 -7.34
CA VAL A 602 -50.22 -1.50 -6.78
C VAL A 602 -51.23 -0.51 -7.36
N LYS A 603 -52.02 -0.96 -8.34
CA LYS A 603 -52.91 -0.09 -9.13
C LYS A 603 -52.14 1.10 -9.74
N ASN A 604 -52.49 2.33 -9.38
CA ASN A 604 -51.86 3.57 -9.86
C ASN A 604 -50.80 4.11 -8.89
N THR A 605 -50.28 3.28 -7.98
CA THR A 605 -49.30 3.69 -6.97
C THR A 605 -48.12 2.74 -6.97
N ILE A 606 -46.91 3.28 -6.94
CA ILE A 606 -45.69 2.54 -6.65
C ILE A 606 -45.48 2.55 -5.14
N VAL A 607 -45.32 1.37 -4.54
CA VAL A 607 -45.07 1.19 -3.12
C VAL A 607 -43.65 0.65 -2.94
N ILE A 608 -42.84 1.38 -2.16
CA ILE A 608 -41.45 1.05 -1.89
C ILE A 608 -41.31 0.65 -0.43
N LYS A 609 -40.76 -0.55 -0.22
CA LYS A 609 -40.40 -1.05 1.12
C LYS A 609 -38.93 -0.77 1.38
N PHE A 610 -38.63 -0.36 2.60
CA PHE A 610 -37.28 -0.10 3.07
C PHE A 610 -36.92 -1.06 4.21
N ILE A 611 -35.64 -1.43 4.29
CA ILE A 611 -35.03 -2.01 5.48
C ILE A 611 -34.20 -0.94 6.21
N SER A 612 -33.72 -1.26 7.42
CA SER A 612 -32.98 -0.33 8.28
C SER A 612 -33.78 0.93 8.66
N ALA A 613 -35.10 0.79 8.76
CA ALA A 613 -36.00 1.83 9.23
C ALA A 613 -37.22 1.21 9.93
N GLN A 614 -37.32 1.36 11.25
CA GLN A 614 -38.57 1.07 11.97
C GLN A 614 -39.63 2.14 11.68
N LYS A 615 -39.19 3.39 11.47
CA LYS A 615 -40.05 4.51 11.11
C LYS A 615 -39.36 5.42 10.09
N LEU A 616 -39.92 5.51 8.90
CA LEU A 616 -39.58 6.52 7.89
C LEU A 616 -40.15 7.88 8.28
N LYS A 617 -39.33 8.92 8.12
CA LYS A 617 -39.72 10.32 8.30
C LYS A 617 -38.93 11.21 7.36
N THR A 618 -39.27 12.50 7.33
CA THR A 618 -38.56 13.52 6.56
C THR A 618 -37.61 14.32 7.46
N THR A 619 -36.49 14.81 6.92
CA THR A 619 -35.67 15.84 7.58
C THR A 619 -36.36 17.19 7.46
N GLY A 620 -36.88 17.69 8.58
CA GLY A 620 -37.53 19.00 8.65
C GLY A 620 -38.94 19.04 8.03
N ALA A 621 -39.01 19.29 6.72
CA ALA A 621 -40.27 19.61 6.01
C ALA A 621 -41.32 18.50 6.06
N SER A 622 -42.61 18.85 5.99
CA SER A 622 -43.72 17.88 5.98
C SER A 622 -43.83 17.08 4.68
N VAL A 623 -43.24 17.57 3.59
CA VAL A 623 -43.32 16.94 2.26
C VAL A 623 -42.08 16.08 2.01
N LEU A 624 -42.29 14.83 1.60
CA LEU A 624 -41.23 13.93 1.15
C LEU A 624 -40.83 14.29 -0.30
N THR A 625 -39.55 14.60 -0.50
CA THR A 625 -38.98 15.07 -1.77
C THR A 625 -37.79 14.21 -2.21
N GLY A 626 -37.35 14.43 -3.46
CA GLY A 626 -36.17 13.76 -4.02
C GLY A 626 -36.47 12.49 -4.79
N PHE A 627 -37.74 12.18 -5.06
CA PHE A 627 -38.13 11.07 -5.93
C PHE A 627 -38.33 11.54 -7.38
N GLU A 628 -37.82 10.75 -8.30
CA GLU A 628 -38.09 10.83 -9.73
C GLU A 628 -38.60 9.48 -10.22
N LEU A 629 -39.48 9.50 -11.22
CA LEU A 629 -39.86 8.30 -11.96
C LEU A 629 -39.25 8.38 -13.36
N GLU A 630 -38.77 7.23 -13.82
CA GLU A 630 -38.44 7.02 -15.23
C GLU A 630 -39.53 6.17 -15.87
N ASP A 631 -40.07 6.64 -17.00
CA ASP A 631 -40.98 5.85 -17.81
C ASP A 631 -40.27 4.93 -18.82
N ILE A 632 -41.03 4.06 -19.47
CA ILE A 632 -40.51 3.13 -20.49
C ILE A 632 -39.89 3.84 -21.72
N THR A 633 -40.10 5.15 -21.88
CA THR A 633 -39.45 5.95 -22.94
C THR A 633 -38.13 6.55 -22.49
N GLY A 634 -37.78 6.41 -21.20
CA GLY A 634 -36.58 6.97 -20.58
C GLY A 634 -36.76 8.40 -20.06
N ALA A 635 -37.98 8.96 -20.10
CA ALA A 635 -38.24 10.31 -19.60
C ALA A 635 -38.29 10.34 -18.06
N HIS A 636 -37.58 11.30 -17.46
CA HIS A 636 -37.51 11.49 -16.00
C HIS A 636 -38.45 12.61 -15.57
N PHE A 637 -39.14 12.41 -14.45
CA PHE A 637 -39.99 13.45 -13.87
C PHE A 637 -40.00 13.39 -12.35
N LEU A 638 -39.82 14.57 -11.74
CA LEU A 638 -39.92 14.77 -10.30
C LEU A 638 -41.34 14.49 -9.83
N VAL A 639 -41.44 13.75 -8.73
CA VAL A 639 -42.72 13.38 -8.13
C VAL A 639 -42.70 13.65 -6.63
N LYS A 640 -43.87 14.00 -6.11
CA LYS A 640 -44.09 13.99 -4.66
C LYS A 640 -44.36 12.55 -4.22
N ALA A 641 -43.86 12.23 -3.04
CA ALA A 641 -44.10 10.94 -2.41
C ALA A 641 -44.75 11.14 -1.03
N SER A 642 -45.31 10.07 -0.48
CA SER A 642 -45.91 10.08 0.86
C SER A 642 -45.47 8.86 1.65
N ILE A 643 -45.31 9.03 2.96
CA ILE A 643 -44.98 7.94 3.87
C ILE A 643 -46.30 7.42 4.47
N ILE A 644 -46.67 6.19 4.13
CA ILE A 644 -47.89 5.53 4.63
C ILE A 644 -47.47 4.17 5.21
N GLN A 645 -47.81 3.92 6.49
CA GLN A 645 -47.51 2.65 7.17
C GLN A 645 -46.05 2.19 6.98
N ASN A 646 -45.10 3.10 7.18
CA ASN A 646 -43.65 2.85 7.03
C ASN A 646 -43.20 2.42 5.62
N LYS A 647 -43.95 2.80 4.59
CA LYS A 647 -43.61 2.60 3.17
C LYS A 647 -43.69 3.92 2.44
N VAL A 648 -42.92 4.06 1.35
CA VAL A 648 -43.06 5.20 0.46
C VAL A 648 -44.06 4.86 -0.63
N HIS A 649 -45.07 5.71 -0.80
CA HIS A 649 -46.09 5.65 -1.83
C HIS A 649 -45.88 6.78 -2.82
N ILE A 650 -45.87 6.44 -4.11
CA ILE A 650 -45.68 7.39 -5.22
C ILE A 650 -46.81 7.18 -6.23
N TYR A 651 -47.57 8.22 -6.53
CA TYR A 651 -48.63 8.14 -7.54
C TYR A 651 -48.04 8.14 -8.95
N ILE A 652 -48.53 7.24 -9.81
CA ILE A 652 -48.14 7.15 -11.21
C ILE A 652 -48.95 8.19 -12.00
N PRO A 653 -48.31 9.17 -12.68
CA PRO A 653 -49.03 10.11 -13.52
C PRO A 653 -49.87 9.39 -14.60
N PRO A 654 -51.08 9.87 -14.93
CA PRO A 654 -51.93 9.24 -15.93
C PRO A 654 -51.21 9.06 -17.28
N GLY A 655 -51.42 7.91 -17.92
CA GLY A 655 -50.80 7.60 -19.21
C GLY A 655 -49.31 7.25 -19.18
N LYS A 656 -48.68 7.19 -17.99
CA LYS A 656 -47.27 6.80 -17.84
C LYS A 656 -47.14 5.32 -17.47
N THR A 657 -46.22 4.63 -18.13
CA THR A 657 -45.75 3.29 -17.75
C THR A 657 -44.34 3.42 -17.18
N ILE A 658 -44.17 3.10 -15.90
CA ILE A 658 -42.94 3.37 -15.15
C ILE A 658 -42.00 2.18 -15.21
N SER A 659 -40.75 2.41 -15.59
CA SER A 659 -39.68 1.39 -15.61
C SER A 659 -38.85 1.42 -14.33
N ARG A 660 -38.55 2.61 -13.78
CA ARG A 660 -37.70 2.77 -12.59
C ARG A 660 -38.17 3.87 -11.65
N VAL A 661 -37.85 3.71 -10.37
CA VAL A 661 -37.87 4.79 -9.38
C VAL A 661 -36.44 5.20 -9.08
N LEU A 662 -36.21 6.50 -9.05
CA LEU A 662 -34.94 7.10 -8.67
C LEU A 662 -35.16 7.94 -7.40
N TYR A 663 -34.21 7.89 -6.47
CA TYR A 663 -34.23 8.71 -5.26
C TYR A 663 -32.89 9.42 -5.10
N ALA A 664 -32.94 10.71 -4.78
CA ALA A 664 -31.79 11.59 -4.66
C ALA A 664 -30.89 11.54 -5.93
N TRP A 665 -31.52 11.44 -7.11
CA TRP A 665 -30.87 11.19 -8.40
C TRP A 665 -30.42 12.47 -9.13
N GLN A 666 -30.58 13.62 -8.50
CA GLN A 666 -30.03 14.89 -8.98
C GLN A 666 -28.56 15.04 -8.57
N PRO A 667 -27.70 15.67 -9.39
CA PRO A 667 -26.30 15.94 -9.04
C PRO A 667 -26.15 16.55 -7.64
N PHE A 668 -26.78 17.71 -7.46
CA PHE A 668 -27.02 18.30 -6.16
C PHE A 668 -28.45 18.00 -5.72
N THR A 669 -28.64 17.53 -4.49
CA THR A 669 -29.95 17.09 -4.02
C THR A 669 -30.20 17.51 -2.58
N ARG A 670 -31.48 17.76 -2.28
CA ARG A 670 -32.02 18.02 -0.94
C ARG A 670 -33.06 16.97 -0.54
N ALA A 671 -32.93 15.77 -1.11
CA ALA A 671 -33.78 14.63 -0.77
C ALA A 671 -33.73 14.38 0.75
N ASN A 672 -34.90 14.13 1.35
CA ASN A 672 -35.08 14.30 2.79
C ASN A 672 -35.58 13.05 3.53
N LEU A 673 -35.56 11.87 2.91
CA LEU A 673 -35.95 10.61 3.55
C LEU A 673 -34.91 10.16 4.59
N ILE A 674 -35.34 10.00 5.84
CA ILE A 674 -34.55 9.49 6.95
C ILE A 674 -35.32 8.41 7.73
N ASN A 675 -34.62 7.64 8.56
CA ASN A 675 -35.23 6.75 9.55
C ASN A 675 -35.43 7.41 10.92
N GLU A 676 -35.88 6.63 11.91
CA GLU A 676 -36.11 7.07 13.28
C GLU A 676 -34.88 7.72 13.93
N ALA A 677 -33.69 7.21 13.60
CA ALA A 677 -32.40 7.66 14.11
C ALA A 677 -31.86 8.92 13.39
N GLY A 678 -32.58 9.45 12.40
CA GLY A 678 -32.14 10.61 11.64
C GLY A 678 -31.11 10.30 10.56
N LEU A 679 -30.90 9.02 10.23
CA LEU A 679 -29.93 8.62 9.21
C LEU A 679 -30.57 8.66 7.80
N PRO A 680 -29.92 9.31 6.82
CA PRO A 680 -30.49 9.52 5.49
C PRO A 680 -30.46 8.27 4.62
N ALA A 681 -31.48 8.14 3.78
CA ALA A 681 -31.50 7.17 2.70
C ALA A 681 -30.45 7.56 1.65
N SER A 682 -29.77 6.56 1.10
CA SER A 682 -28.75 6.74 0.07
C SER A 682 -29.38 7.02 -1.31
N THR A 683 -28.66 7.69 -2.23
CA THR A 683 -29.04 7.74 -3.64
C THR A 683 -29.23 6.34 -4.21
N PHE A 684 -30.37 6.07 -4.85
CA PHE A 684 -30.64 4.77 -5.46
C PHE A 684 -31.47 4.85 -6.74
N SER A 685 -31.31 3.82 -7.58
CA SER A 685 -32.23 3.46 -8.65
C SER A 685 -32.76 2.05 -8.40
N ILE A 686 -34.08 1.86 -8.56
CA ILE A 686 -34.73 0.55 -8.45
C ILE A 686 -35.73 0.33 -9.57
N SER A 687 -35.63 -0.80 -10.26
CA SER A 687 -36.57 -1.16 -11.31
C SER A 687 -37.92 -1.58 -10.74
N ILE A 688 -38.99 -1.26 -11.47
CA ILE A 688 -40.32 -1.78 -11.23
C ILE A 688 -40.46 -3.06 -12.06
N PRO A 689 -40.68 -4.23 -11.44
CA PRO A 689 -40.99 -5.44 -12.20
C PRO A 689 -42.23 -5.20 -13.06
N ASN A 690 -42.17 -5.65 -14.33
CA ASN A 690 -43.32 -5.61 -15.25
C ASN A 690 -44.52 -6.38 -14.70
#